data_AF-A0A562SZN6-F1
#
_entry.id   AF-A0A562SZN6-F1
#
_cell.length_a   1.000
_cell.length_b   1.000
_cell.length_c   1.000
_cell.angle_alpha   90.00
_cell.angle_beta   90.00
_cell.angle_gamma   90.00
#
_symmetry.space_group_name_H-M   'P 1'
#
loop_
_entity.id
_entity.type
_entity.pdbx_description
1 polymer ?
#
loop_
_entity_poly.entity_id
_entity_poly.type
_entity_poly.pdbx_seq_one_letter_code
_entity_poly.pdbx_strand_id
1 'polypeptide(L)'
;MMKNLPVPIRLLAAGLQQLCFATLLLLAIPPGEAYSQLPAGFIQRKLTGDVINEATSMAHAPDGRIFMAERSGHVKVFLNGTVATVHTVSTTTAAEQGLLGIALHPQFAANGKCYIFYTNPDMTRHYLDLVVINAASQVTSVTRVMEFDPIINGFHNGGALQFRDGFLYIAIGESNASAESPKPDTYRGKILRLTEDGQPAPGNPYYNEPGASRQKRSIWAKGMRNPWKMSLDPVSQKLFVIDVGGNYEEINDVSNPDPARNYNYGWDQRGRSGPEQADTTIPAVFYYPHSGWGCAITSGVFFTPPSTNYPPQYRNRFYFSDWCSPWLRSVDATNPGAGWEEFASGGFGSVLGTSVGADGNIYYIRYNSTGSLWRIEYDNNQAPLVVNQPVSDTVVERDPASFFVEASGATPLSYRWQKNGADIPGATAAAYTIAQAAMADAGSYRCIVSNAVGSDTSTAATLTVTPFNARPEPHILTPSATLTWDALDTVSFSGTATDAEDGVLPASAYHWEVRFFHKDDPTSEHWHPGPVIPAGMTAGTFIADNGGESSPNIWFRILLTVTDSDGRTGIDSVDIQPNKVVLTAAASVPGLQLVLGTQGTAPFSKTFVVNTPFTLQAISPQVLRDTSYVFASWEHGGAELQSLRAPAVNTTYLAQYQASASLQQPYSGTPAALPGKIEAEDFDTGGEGIAYHDASIGNAGNQYRTAADVDIEGCSEGGFNIGYVAAGEWLEYTVNVTTPGVYTLAARVATPYDGKSFHVELDGQDITGPVAVPLTGGFQAWQTVYVTTPALAAGVKVLRLVMEAADFNVNYLAFTNGTGGTTANIPGRLEAEAYDEMNGIGTEATADEGGGQNIGWVAAGDWMDYHVNVSTAGAYTVAFRVASAPGGGQLELRSGTATLASVNIDATGGWQSWTTVTATVSLPAGEQTLRIYAATGDWNLNWFEFTLPANNGKLPEAGAALVYPNPANNMLTLRGMTQNGVVNVISLSTGRAARWQVTNGTLDISALTPGTYIVEFYDEAGKPVRKKFVKL
;
A
#
# COMPACT_ATOMS: atom_id res chain seq x y z
N MET A 1 -15.40 -68.40 -31.74
CA MET A 1 -14.39 -68.28 -32.81
C MET A 1 -14.11 -66.81 -33.03
N MET A 2 -12.83 -66.42 -32.94
CA MET A 2 -12.07 -65.33 -33.61
C MET A 2 -12.82 -64.07 -34.11
N LYS A 3 -12.32 -62.82 -34.03
CA LYS A 3 -11.02 -62.24 -33.60
C LYS A 3 -11.15 -60.70 -33.64
N ASN A 4 -10.59 -60.06 -32.62
CA ASN A 4 -9.68 -58.89 -32.61
C ASN A 4 -9.94 -57.62 -33.46
N LEU A 5 -10.00 -56.48 -32.75
CA LEU A 5 -9.26 -55.24 -33.04
C LEU A 5 -8.76 -54.63 -31.69
N PRO A 6 -7.62 -53.91 -31.63
CA PRO A 6 -6.82 -53.75 -30.39
C PRO A 6 -6.97 -52.39 -29.64
N VAL A 7 -7.16 -52.46 -28.31
CA VAL A 7 -6.38 -51.94 -27.13
C VAL A 7 -5.26 -50.88 -27.40
N PRO A 8 -4.94 -49.87 -26.50
CA PRO A 8 -4.99 -49.92 -25.01
C PRO A 8 -5.56 -48.71 -24.20
N ILE A 9 -6.20 -49.00 -23.04
CA ILE A 9 -5.82 -48.65 -21.61
C ILE A 9 -6.22 -47.22 -21.15
N ARG A 10 -6.73 -46.90 -19.95
CA ARG A 10 -7.51 -47.54 -18.85
C ARG A 10 -7.65 -46.42 -17.76
N LEU A 11 -8.79 -46.38 -17.06
CA LEU A 11 -9.03 -45.91 -15.67
C LEU A 11 -9.29 -44.41 -15.33
N LEU A 12 -10.51 -44.23 -14.78
CA LEU A 12 -10.89 -43.52 -13.54
C LEU A 12 -11.14 -42.00 -13.50
N ALA A 13 -12.44 -41.71 -13.31
CA ALA A 13 -13.04 -40.89 -12.26
C ALA A 13 -12.80 -39.37 -12.20
N ALA A 14 -13.92 -38.64 -12.35
CA ALA A 14 -14.53 -37.71 -11.38
C ALA A 14 -14.95 -36.37 -12.00
N GLY A 15 -16.12 -35.88 -11.58
CA GLY A 15 -16.45 -34.45 -11.63
C GLY A 15 -17.63 -34.07 -12.52
N LEU A 16 -18.84 -34.12 -11.96
CA LEU A 16 -19.97 -33.30 -12.40
C LEU A 16 -19.63 -31.82 -12.16
N GLN A 17 -19.75 -30.97 -13.17
CA GLN A 17 -20.23 -29.58 -13.02
C GLN A 17 -20.52 -28.91 -14.38
N GLN A 18 -21.60 -28.12 -14.36
CA GLN A 18 -21.85 -26.87 -15.09
C GLN A 18 -22.43 -26.86 -16.53
N LEU A 19 -23.58 -26.15 -16.58
CA LEU A 19 -24.03 -25.11 -17.54
C LEU A 19 -24.54 -25.53 -18.94
N CYS A 20 -25.84 -25.30 -19.21
CA CYS A 20 -26.33 -24.10 -19.93
C CYS A 20 -27.80 -24.21 -20.42
N PHE A 21 -28.56 -23.15 -20.12
CA PHE A 21 -29.56 -22.43 -20.94
C PHE A 21 -30.79 -23.13 -21.59
N ALA A 22 -31.97 -22.62 -21.18
CA ALA A 22 -33.12 -22.10 -21.97
C ALA A 22 -33.57 -22.88 -23.23
N THR A 23 -34.83 -23.22 -23.50
CA THR A 23 -36.13 -22.55 -23.24
C THR A 23 -37.21 -23.52 -23.76
N LEU A 24 -38.35 -23.70 -23.09
CA LEU A 24 -39.63 -23.90 -23.80
C LEU A 24 -40.79 -23.47 -22.90
N LEU A 25 -41.51 -22.48 -23.39
CA LEU A 25 -42.64 -21.78 -22.80
C LEU A 25 -43.94 -22.54 -23.10
N LEU A 26 -44.71 -22.98 -22.10
CA LEU A 26 -46.15 -23.25 -22.28
C LEU A 26 -46.90 -23.24 -20.94
N LEU A 27 -47.74 -22.20 -20.77
CA LEU A 27 -48.92 -22.10 -19.91
C LEU A 27 -48.76 -22.51 -18.43
N ALA A 28 -48.12 -21.65 -17.64
CA ALA A 28 -48.46 -21.49 -16.23
C ALA A 28 -49.04 -20.08 -16.05
N ILE A 29 -50.33 -20.00 -15.76
CA ILE A 29 -50.95 -18.81 -15.17
C ILE A 29 -50.11 -18.46 -13.94
N PRO A 30 -49.63 -17.22 -13.75
CA PRO A 30 -48.89 -16.87 -12.53
C PRO A 30 -49.78 -17.23 -11.33
N PRO A 31 -49.26 -17.87 -10.26
CA PRO A 31 -50.05 -18.02 -9.06
C PRO A 31 -50.47 -16.62 -8.64
N GLY A 32 -51.78 -16.35 -8.67
CA GLY A 32 -52.34 -15.14 -8.10
C GLY A 32 -51.83 -15.01 -6.67
N GLU A 33 -51.53 -13.77 -6.27
CA GLU A 33 -51.13 -13.46 -4.90
C GLU A 33 -52.10 -14.16 -3.95
N ALA A 34 -51.62 -15.16 -3.22
CA ALA A 34 -52.38 -15.76 -2.15
C ALA A 34 -52.65 -14.63 -1.14
N TYR A 35 -53.90 -14.21 -1.03
CA TYR A 35 -54.34 -13.25 -0.03
C TYR A 35 -53.78 -13.68 1.33
N SER A 36 -53.03 -12.81 2.00
CA SER A 36 -52.64 -13.03 3.39
C SER A 36 -53.91 -13.29 4.21
N GLN A 37 -54.03 -14.45 4.84
CA GLN A 37 -55.06 -14.63 5.87
C GLN A 37 -54.62 -13.88 7.11
N LEU A 38 -54.84 -12.56 7.10
CA LEU A 38 -54.75 -11.75 8.31
C LEU A 38 -55.83 -12.20 9.31
N PRO A 39 -55.64 -11.99 10.62
CA PRO A 39 -56.66 -12.27 11.60
C PRO A 39 -57.92 -11.43 11.32
N ALA A 40 -59.08 -11.91 11.76
CA ALA A 40 -60.35 -11.21 11.53
C ALA A 40 -60.30 -9.76 12.03
N GLY A 41 -60.79 -8.83 11.21
CA GLY A 41 -60.77 -7.40 11.47
C GLY A 41 -59.52 -6.68 10.97
N PHE A 42 -58.47 -7.40 10.54
CA PHE A 42 -57.27 -6.80 9.96
C PHE A 42 -57.30 -6.73 8.43
N ILE A 43 -56.74 -5.65 7.88
CA ILE A 43 -56.53 -5.45 6.43
C ILE A 43 -55.10 -4.96 6.14
N GLN A 44 -54.59 -5.24 4.94
CA GLN A 44 -53.37 -4.61 4.41
C GLN A 44 -53.75 -3.44 3.49
N ARG A 45 -53.31 -2.22 3.80
CA ARG A 45 -53.48 -1.04 2.96
C ARG A 45 -52.17 -0.67 2.28
N LYS A 46 -52.19 -0.65 0.94
CA LYS A 46 -51.12 -0.09 0.12
C LYS A 46 -51.20 1.44 0.16
N LEU A 47 -50.14 2.12 0.56
CA LEU A 47 -50.12 3.58 0.73
C LEU A 47 -49.46 4.31 -0.45
N THR A 48 -48.65 3.62 -1.23
CA THR A 48 -47.92 4.19 -2.38
C THR A 48 -48.13 3.35 -3.63
N GLY A 49 -47.83 3.93 -4.80
CA GLY A 49 -47.52 3.13 -5.98
C GLY A 49 -46.18 2.39 -5.83
N ASP A 50 -45.81 1.62 -6.86
CA ASP A 50 -44.58 0.81 -6.90
C ASP A 50 -43.35 1.66 -7.26
N VAL A 51 -43.00 2.58 -6.35
CA VAL A 51 -41.98 3.63 -6.57
C VAL A 51 -40.79 3.55 -5.59
N ILE A 52 -40.74 2.54 -4.74
CA ILE A 52 -39.68 2.33 -3.75
C ILE A 52 -38.81 1.16 -4.21
N ASN A 53 -37.54 1.41 -4.50
CA ASN A 53 -36.62 0.45 -5.09
C ASN A 53 -35.68 -0.10 -4.01
N GLU A 54 -35.78 -1.39 -3.71
CA GLU A 54 -34.80 -2.10 -2.86
C GLU A 54 -34.56 -1.41 -1.50
N ALA A 55 -35.65 -1.04 -0.81
CA ALA A 55 -35.55 -0.39 0.49
C ALA A 55 -34.96 -1.35 1.54
N THR A 56 -33.88 -0.92 2.17
CA THR A 56 -33.13 -1.66 3.19
C THR A 56 -33.60 -1.33 4.60
N SER A 57 -34.01 -0.08 4.84
CA SER A 57 -34.48 0.37 6.15
C SER A 57 -35.49 1.53 6.05
N MET A 58 -36.19 1.77 7.15
CA MET A 58 -37.26 2.77 7.29
C MET A 58 -37.26 3.35 8.71
N ALA A 59 -37.57 4.64 8.83
CA ALA A 59 -37.77 5.33 10.10
C ALA A 59 -38.95 6.33 10.04
N HIS A 60 -39.81 6.30 11.05
CA HIS A 60 -40.92 7.25 11.20
C HIS A 60 -40.49 8.49 11.95
N ALA A 61 -40.83 9.66 11.40
CA ALA A 61 -40.70 10.94 12.09
C ALA A 61 -41.98 11.25 12.88
N PRO A 62 -41.88 11.93 14.03
CA PRO A 62 -43.05 12.39 14.79
C PRO A 62 -43.97 13.35 14.01
N ASP A 63 -43.45 14.00 12.97
CA ASP A 63 -44.21 14.91 12.10
C ASP A 63 -44.99 14.22 10.97
N GLY A 64 -45.01 12.88 10.97
CA GLY A 64 -45.76 12.06 10.00
C GLY A 64 -44.99 11.71 8.72
N ARG A 65 -43.75 12.20 8.55
CA ARG A 65 -42.88 11.75 7.46
C ARG A 65 -42.34 10.35 7.71
N ILE A 66 -42.17 9.58 6.63
CA ILE A 66 -41.53 8.26 6.69
C ILE A 66 -40.29 8.30 5.81
N PHE A 67 -39.13 8.13 6.42
CA PHE A 67 -37.84 8.11 5.75
C PHE A 67 -37.47 6.68 5.39
N MET A 68 -36.95 6.48 4.18
CA MET A 68 -36.61 5.18 3.63
C MET A 68 -35.22 5.23 3.01
N ALA A 69 -34.40 4.23 3.30
CA ALA A 69 -33.11 4.01 2.69
C ALA A 69 -33.26 3.00 1.53
N GLU A 70 -32.95 3.40 0.30
CA GLU A 70 -32.84 2.49 -0.85
C GLU A 70 -31.38 2.07 -1.03
N ARG A 71 -31.13 0.78 -1.31
CA ARG A 71 -29.78 0.21 -1.40
C ARG A 71 -28.86 0.97 -2.36
N SER A 72 -29.41 1.52 -3.44
CA SER A 72 -28.70 2.33 -4.44
C SER A 72 -28.22 3.71 -3.96
N GLY A 73 -28.48 4.07 -2.70
CA GLY A 73 -27.99 5.31 -2.08
C GLY A 73 -29.02 6.42 -1.98
N HIS A 74 -30.30 6.16 -2.28
CA HIS A 74 -31.34 7.18 -2.17
C HIS A 74 -32.01 7.18 -0.79
N VAL A 75 -32.03 8.34 -0.16
CA VAL A 75 -32.90 8.61 1.00
C VAL A 75 -34.21 9.18 0.47
N LYS A 76 -35.29 8.44 0.66
CA LYS A 76 -36.65 8.82 0.26
C LYS A 76 -37.50 9.25 1.44
N VAL A 77 -38.47 10.11 1.18
CA VAL A 77 -39.48 10.57 2.14
C VAL A 77 -40.86 10.33 1.56
N PHE A 78 -41.70 9.64 2.33
CA PHE A 78 -43.14 9.66 2.13
C PHE A 78 -43.78 10.76 2.97
N LEU A 79 -44.58 11.61 2.32
CA LEU A 79 -45.36 12.66 2.96
C LEU A 79 -46.62 12.91 2.13
N ASN A 80 -47.79 12.96 2.78
CA ASN A 80 -49.08 13.28 2.15
C ASN A 80 -49.37 12.46 0.87
N GLY A 81 -49.10 11.15 0.90
CA GLY A 81 -49.37 10.26 -0.23
C GLY A 81 -48.32 10.26 -1.34
N THR A 82 -47.29 11.11 -1.24
CA THR A 82 -46.23 11.24 -2.25
C THR A 82 -44.91 10.74 -1.71
N VAL A 83 -44.12 10.08 -2.56
CA VAL A 83 -42.74 9.66 -2.26
C VAL A 83 -41.77 10.50 -3.10
N ALA A 84 -40.76 11.09 -2.46
CA ALA A 84 -39.71 11.85 -3.12
C ALA A 84 -38.32 11.50 -2.57
N THR A 85 -37.29 11.52 -3.43
CA THR A 85 -35.89 11.43 -3.00
C THR A 85 -35.44 12.79 -2.48
N VAL A 86 -34.92 12.82 -1.25
CA VAL A 86 -34.47 14.07 -0.58
C VAL A 86 -32.95 14.16 -0.48
N HIS A 87 -32.26 13.02 -0.50
CA HIS A 87 -30.81 12.95 -0.49
C HIS A 87 -30.33 11.73 -1.27
N THR A 88 -29.14 11.81 -1.87
CA THR A 88 -28.49 10.69 -2.54
C THR A 88 -27.03 10.66 -2.13
N VAL A 89 -26.55 9.49 -1.71
CA VAL A 89 -25.13 9.21 -1.49
C VAL A 89 -24.58 8.35 -2.62
N SER A 90 -23.31 8.55 -2.97
CA SER A 90 -22.61 7.62 -3.84
C SER A 90 -22.25 6.36 -3.07
N THR A 91 -22.74 5.21 -3.54
CA THR A 91 -22.51 3.88 -2.95
C THR A 91 -22.38 2.83 -4.05
N THR A 92 -21.96 1.64 -3.67
CA THR A 92 -22.05 0.41 -4.46
C THR A 92 -23.32 -0.38 -4.12
N THR A 93 -23.74 -1.28 -5.01
CA THR A 93 -24.79 -2.28 -4.75
C THR A 93 -24.26 -3.71 -4.95
N ALA A 94 -22.95 -3.94 -4.87
CA ALA A 94 -22.39 -5.29 -4.94
C ALA A 94 -22.69 -6.09 -3.66
N ALA A 95 -23.06 -7.36 -3.79
CA ALA A 95 -23.38 -8.25 -2.66
C ALA A 95 -24.46 -7.65 -1.72
N GLU A 96 -24.18 -7.50 -0.42
CA GLU A 96 -25.08 -6.87 0.57
C GLU A 96 -24.83 -5.36 0.74
N GLN A 97 -23.86 -4.79 0.02
CA GLN A 97 -23.45 -3.39 0.20
C GLN A 97 -24.46 -2.41 -0.39
N GLY A 98 -24.44 -1.18 0.12
CA GLY A 98 -25.40 -0.14 -0.24
C GLY A 98 -25.55 0.90 0.84
N LEU A 99 -26.63 1.67 0.74
CA LEU A 99 -27.20 2.38 1.87
C LEU A 99 -28.06 1.40 2.69
N LEU A 100 -27.61 1.08 3.91
CA LEU A 100 -28.12 -0.04 4.70
C LEU A 100 -28.92 0.42 5.92
N GLY A 101 -28.53 1.54 6.51
CA GLY A 101 -29.10 2.05 7.75
C GLY A 101 -29.67 3.46 7.61
N ILE A 102 -30.77 3.70 8.31
CA ILE A 102 -31.31 5.03 8.55
C ILE A 102 -31.89 5.10 9.97
N ALA A 103 -31.58 6.17 10.71
CA ALA A 103 -32.18 6.46 12.00
C ALA A 103 -32.41 7.97 12.15
N LEU A 104 -33.55 8.34 12.70
CA LEU A 104 -33.84 9.73 13.04
C LEU A 104 -33.42 10.01 14.48
N HIS A 105 -32.87 11.19 14.71
CA HIS A 105 -32.59 11.66 16.06
C HIS A 105 -33.89 11.72 16.89
N PRO A 106 -33.90 11.41 18.20
CA PRO A 106 -35.11 11.47 19.03
C PRO A 106 -35.83 12.83 19.00
N GLN A 107 -35.07 13.92 18.83
CA GLN A 107 -35.57 15.29 18.65
C GLN A 107 -35.66 15.73 17.18
N PHE A 108 -35.86 14.80 16.24
CA PHE A 108 -35.85 15.09 14.80
C PHE A 108 -36.80 16.23 14.40
N ALA A 109 -37.97 16.32 15.02
CA ALA A 109 -38.93 17.40 14.75
C ALA A 109 -38.35 18.81 15.01
N ALA A 110 -37.41 18.92 15.97
CA ALA A 110 -36.77 20.18 16.32
C ALA A 110 -35.47 20.42 15.54
N ASN A 111 -34.66 19.38 15.32
CA ASN A 111 -33.29 19.54 14.80
C ASN A 111 -33.07 19.00 13.39
N GLY A 112 -34.01 18.25 12.82
CA GLY A 112 -33.91 17.66 11.48
C GLY A 112 -32.81 16.62 11.29
N LYS A 113 -32.14 16.15 12.35
CA LYS A 113 -30.97 15.27 12.27
C LYS A 113 -31.35 13.83 11.89
N CYS A 114 -30.88 13.36 10.74
CA CYS A 114 -31.05 12.01 10.21
C CYS A 114 -29.67 11.36 10.00
N TYR A 115 -29.45 10.18 10.57
CA TYR A 115 -28.20 9.43 10.44
C TYR A 115 -28.36 8.33 9.41
N ILE A 116 -27.40 8.20 8.51
CA ILE A 116 -27.37 7.16 7.47
C ILE A 116 -26.08 6.36 7.52
N PHE A 117 -26.19 5.05 7.32
CA PHE A 117 -25.06 4.12 7.28
C PHE A 117 -24.99 3.45 5.90
N TYR A 118 -23.86 3.59 5.22
CA TYR A 118 -23.70 3.11 3.85
C TYR A 118 -22.27 2.69 3.52
N THR A 119 -22.10 1.90 2.48
CA THR A 119 -20.80 1.52 1.95
C THR A 119 -20.30 2.54 0.94
N ASN A 120 -19.00 2.86 0.95
CA ASN A 120 -18.43 3.75 -0.05
C ASN A 120 -18.44 3.12 -1.46
N PRO A 121 -18.35 3.93 -2.55
CA PRO A 121 -18.37 3.42 -3.92
C PRO A 121 -17.27 2.40 -4.22
N ASP A 122 -16.11 2.54 -3.58
CA ASP A 122 -14.95 1.66 -3.77
C ASP A 122 -15.08 0.32 -3.02
N MET A 123 -16.18 0.08 -2.32
CA MET A 123 -16.46 -1.16 -1.58
C MET A 123 -15.51 -1.44 -0.41
N THR A 124 -14.72 -0.44 0.02
CA THR A 124 -13.62 -0.61 0.98
C THR A 124 -14.01 -0.26 2.41
N ARG A 125 -15.02 0.58 2.66
CA ARG A 125 -15.38 1.05 4.01
C ARG A 125 -16.86 1.33 4.15
N HIS A 126 -17.35 1.25 5.38
CA HIS A 126 -18.63 1.84 5.75
C HIS A 126 -18.44 3.28 6.23
N TYR A 127 -19.46 4.10 6.01
CA TYR A 127 -19.57 5.47 6.45
C TYR A 127 -20.84 5.68 7.26
N LEU A 128 -20.73 6.53 8.28
CA LEU A 128 -21.84 7.10 9.02
C LEU A 128 -21.89 8.60 8.73
N ASP A 129 -22.98 9.06 8.12
CA ASP A 129 -23.21 10.47 7.84
C ASP A 129 -24.42 10.99 8.61
N LEU A 130 -24.31 12.23 9.09
CA LEU A 130 -25.41 13.04 9.61
C LEU A 130 -25.92 13.95 8.50
N VAL A 131 -27.20 13.78 8.13
CA VAL A 131 -27.94 14.60 7.17
C VAL A 131 -28.98 15.42 7.92
N VAL A 132 -28.95 16.74 7.79
CA VAL A 132 -29.94 17.62 8.43
C VAL A 132 -31.01 18.00 7.42
N ILE A 133 -32.26 17.60 7.68
CA ILE A 133 -33.40 17.73 6.78
C ILE A 133 -34.46 18.63 7.42
N ASN A 134 -34.77 19.75 6.78
CA ASN A 134 -35.76 20.71 7.29
C ASN A 134 -37.20 20.20 7.13
N ALA A 135 -38.19 20.95 7.66
CA ALA A 135 -39.61 20.61 7.57
C ALA A 135 -40.15 20.59 6.12
N ALA A 136 -39.50 21.27 5.17
CA ALA A 136 -39.82 21.24 3.75
C ALA A 136 -39.19 20.04 3.01
N SER A 137 -38.60 19.08 3.75
CA SER A 137 -37.90 17.91 3.21
C SER A 137 -36.70 18.25 2.34
N GLN A 138 -36.01 19.36 2.64
CA GLN A 138 -34.78 19.77 1.99
C GLN A 138 -33.58 19.50 2.90
N VAL A 139 -32.51 18.96 2.31
CA VAL A 139 -31.22 18.80 3.01
C VAL A 139 -30.57 20.18 3.16
N THR A 140 -30.16 20.48 4.38
CA THR A 140 -29.52 21.75 4.76
C THR A 140 -28.04 21.59 5.08
N SER A 141 -27.63 20.42 5.58
CA SER A 141 -26.23 20.06 5.76
C SER A 141 -26.03 18.55 5.74
N VAL A 142 -24.82 18.12 5.39
CA VAL A 142 -24.34 16.74 5.48
C VAL A 142 -22.98 16.76 6.15
N THR A 143 -22.73 15.85 7.08
CA THR A 143 -21.45 15.75 7.80
C THR A 143 -21.08 14.29 7.99
N ARG A 144 -19.85 13.93 7.61
CA ARG A 144 -19.26 12.62 7.92
C ARG A 144 -19.01 12.53 9.42
N VAL A 145 -19.67 11.60 10.10
CA VAL A 145 -19.52 11.35 11.54
C VAL A 145 -18.43 10.31 11.78
N MET A 146 -18.42 9.22 10.99
CA MET A 146 -17.41 8.18 11.15
C MET A 146 -17.08 7.46 9.83
N GLU A 147 -15.82 7.06 9.70
CA GLU A 147 -15.38 6.00 8.78
C GLU A 147 -14.99 4.76 9.60
N PHE A 148 -15.52 3.60 9.21
CA PHE A 148 -15.25 2.34 9.90
C PHE A 148 -14.03 1.62 9.32
N ASP A 149 -13.66 0.50 9.96
CA ASP A 149 -12.57 -0.36 9.52
C ASP A 149 -12.77 -0.84 8.07
N PRO A 150 -11.69 -1.17 7.33
CA PRO A 150 -11.81 -1.66 5.97
C PRO A 150 -12.67 -2.91 5.89
N ILE A 151 -13.63 -2.95 4.97
CA ILE A 151 -14.47 -4.11 4.72
C ILE A 151 -13.58 -5.25 4.20
N ILE A 152 -13.70 -6.43 4.79
CA ILE A 152 -12.95 -7.61 4.36
C ILE A 152 -13.62 -8.25 3.14
N ASN A 153 -14.95 -8.43 3.20
CA ASN A 153 -15.78 -8.95 2.11
C ASN A 153 -17.12 -8.21 2.05
N GLY A 154 -17.77 -8.23 0.89
CA GLY A 154 -19.06 -7.54 0.69
C GLY A 154 -20.30 -8.18 1.36
N PHE A 155 -20.13 -9.14 2.26
CA PHE A 155 -21.21 -9.84 2.98
C PHE A 155 -21.06 -9.67 4.49
N HIS A 156 -22.17 -9.78 5.21
CA HIS A 156 -22.30 -9.58 6.65
C HIS A 156 -21.89 -8.17 7.07
N ASN A 157 -22.52 -7.17 6.44
CA ASN A 157 -22.21 -5.77 6.66
C ASN A 157 -22.96 -5.21 7.90
N GLY A 158 -24.10 -5.80 8.26
CA GLY A 158 -25.02 -5.20 9.22
C GLY A 158 -25.57 -3.87 8.70
N GLY A 159 -25.52 -2.84 9.52
CA GLY A 159 -25.90 -1.47 9.16
C GLY A 159 -27.14 -0.93 9.87
N ALA A 160 -27.72 -1.69 10.81
CA ALA A 160 -28.84 -1.17 11.60
C ALA A 160 -28.41 0.00 12.49
N LEU A 161 -29.21 1.06 12.49
CA LEU A 161 -29.03 2.25 13.33
C LEU A 161 -30.24 2.39 14.26
N GLN A 162 -30.00 2.75 15.53
CA GLN A 162 -31.07 2.99 16.49
C GLN A 162 -30.60 3.97 17.57
N PHE A 163 -31.42 4.98 17.91
CA PHE A 163 -31.19 5.78 19.11
C PHE A 163 -31.86 5.14 20.32
N ARG A 164 -31.17 5.15 21.46
CA ARG A 164 -31.67 4.72 22.78
C ARG A 164 -30.92 5.49 23.87
N ASP A 165 -31.64 5.99 24.86
CA ASP A 165 -31.09 6.73 26.01
C ASP A 165 -30.10 7.85 25.62
N GLY A 166 -30.39 8.58 24.53
CA GLY A 166 -29.54 9.68 24.04
C GLY A 166 -28.28 9.26 23.27
N PHE A 167 -28.04 7.95 23.09
CA PHE A 167 -26.89 7.43 22.34
C PHE A 167 -27.31 6.77 21.03
N LEU A 168 -26.41 6.80 20.06
CA LEU A 168 -26.56 6.14 18.77
C LEU A 168 -25.97 4.72 18.84
N TYR A 169 -26.80 3.72 18.58
CA TYR A 169 -26.40 2.33 18.47
C TYR A 169 -26.25 1.95 16.99
N ILE A 170 -25.17 1.24 16.68
CA ILE A 170 -24.83 0.83 15.32
C ILE A 170 -24.50 -0.65 15.31
N ALA A 171 -25.17 -1.41 14.46
CA ALA A 171 -24.87 -2.82 14.24
C ALA A 171 -23.92 -2.99 13.06
N ILE A 172 -22.79 -3.68 13.27
CA ILE A 172 -21.79 -3.94 12.23
C ILE A 172 -21.47 -5.43 12.22
N GLY A 173 -21.67 -6.08 11.06
CA GLY A 173 -21.38 -7.50 10.91
C GLY A 173 -19.89 -7.81 10.80
N GLU A 174 -19.55 -9.09 10.84
CA GLU A 174 -18.15 -9.52 10.90
C GLU A 174 -17.41 -9.52 9.55
N SER A 175 -18.09 -9.13 8.46
CA SER A 175 -17.55 -9.09 7.09
C SER A 175 -17.20 -10.47 6.50
N ASN A 176 -17.94 -11.51 6.89
CA ASN A 176 -17.70 -12.91 6.50
C ASN A 176 -16.27 -13.42 6.80
N ALA A 177 -15.65 -12.86 7.84
CA ALA A 177 -14.48 -13.31 8.56
C ALA A 177 -14.82 -13.52 10.06
N SER A 178 -15.39 -14.69 10.41
CA SER A 178 -15.88 -15.01 11.76
C SER A 178 -14.86 -14.81 12.90
N ALA A 179 -13.57 -14.82 12.58
CA ALA A 179 -12.47 -14.48 13.48
C ALA A 179 -12.53 -13.04 14.04
N GLU A 180 -13.21 -12.12 13.36
CA GLU A 180 -13.32 -10.71 13.76
C GLU A 180 -14.35 -10.49 14.87
N SER A 181 -15.41 -11.31 14.88
CA SER A 181 -16.53 -11.17 15.81
C SER A 181 -16.13 -11.13 17.30
N PRO A 182 -15.22 -11.99 17.81
CA PRO A 182 -14.77 -11.91 19.19
C PRO A 182 -13.66 -10.87 19.46
N LYS A 183 -12.99 -10.34 18.42
CA LYS A 183 -11.83 -9.43 18.60
C LYS A 183 -12.27 -8.07 19.17
N PRO A 184 -11.54 -7.52 20.17
CA PRO A 184 -11.92 -6.26 20.80
C PRO A 184 -11.48 -5.00 20.02
N ASP A 185 -10.44 -5.07 19.20
CA ASP A 185 -9.85 -3.89 18.53
C ASP A 185 -10.32 -3.73 17.06
N THR A 186 -11.59 -4.04 16.81
CA THR A 186 -12.26 -3.90 15.51
C THR A 186 -13.73 -3.59 15.72
N TYR A 187 -14.33 -2.85 14.80
CA TYR A 187 -15.77 -2.58 14.77
C TYR A 187 -16.60 -3.77 14.24
N ARG A 188 -15.95 -4.75 13.59
CA ARG A 188 -16.61 -5.90 12.95
C ARG A 188 -17.23 -6.88 13.96
N GLY A 189 -18.45 -7.32 13.69
CA GLY A 189 -19.20 -8.28 14.51
C GLY A 189 -19.60 -7.71 15.88
N LYS A 190 -20.00 -6.44 15.91
CA LYS A 190 -20.31 -5.67 17.13
C LYS A 190 -21.65 -4.96 17.03
N ILE A 191 -22.25 -4.72 18.20
CA ILE A 191 -23.13 -3.57 18.40
C ILE A 191 -22.29 -2.50 19.08
N LEU A 192 -22.19 -1.34 18.43
CA LEU A 192 -21.53 -0.17 18.96
C LEU A 192 -22.55 0.72 19.66
N ARG A 193 -22.11 1.45 20.69
CA ARG A 193 -22.88 2.53 21.31
C ARG A 193 -22.02 3.77 21.37
N LEU A 194 -22.49 4.83 20.73
CA LEU A 194 -21.73 6.02 20.43
C LEU A 194 -22.50 7.28 20.85
N THR A 195 -21.78 8.35 21.09
CA THR A 195 -22.35 9.71 21.08
C THR A 195 -22.78 10.08 19.66
N GLU A 196 -23.58 11.14 19.54
CA GLU A 196 -24.05 11.67 18.25
C GLU A 196 -22.92 12.04 17.28
N ASP A 197 -21.79 12.52 17.79
CA ASP A 197 -20.58 12.86 17.03
C ASP A 197 -19.64 11.65 16.81
N GLY A 198 -20.11 10.44 17.15
CA GLY A 198 -19.42 9.19 16.85
C GLY A 198 -18.33 8.80 17.84
N GLN A 199 -18.22 9.45 19.00
CA GLN A 199 -17.28 9.01 20.04
C GLN A 199 -17.82 7.80 20.81
N PRO A 200 -16.95 6.97 21.42
CA PRO A 200 -17.39 5.95 22.36
C PRO A 200 -18.29 6.54 23.45
N ALA A 201 -19.45 5.92 23.70
CA ALA A 201 -20.36 6.40 24.72
C ALA A 201 -19.87 6.03 26.15
N PRO A 202 -19.92 6.96 27.12
CA PRO A 202 -19.66 6.64 28.52
C PRO A 202 -20.56 5.50 29.03
N GLY A 203 -19.97 4.59 29.81
CA GLY A 203 -20.67 3.40 30.32
C GLY A 203 -20.64 2.20 29.38
N ASN A 204 -19.97 2.27 28.23
CA ASN A 204 -19.68 1.07 27.45
C ASN A 204 -18.80 0.08 28.24
N PRO A 205 -18.96 -1.23 28.04
CA PRO A 205 -18.18 -2.31 28.66
C PRO A 205 -16.70 -2.04 28.89
N TYR A 206 -16.01 -1.55 27.86
CA TYR A 206 -14.56 -1.33 27.88
C TYR A 206 -14.19 0.16 27.88
N TYR A 207 -15.15 1.04 28.15
CA TYR A 207 -14.99 2.49 28.04
C TYR A 207 -13.85 3.03 28.91
N ASN A 208 -13.71 2.50 30.13
CA ASN A 208 -12.70 2.94 31.11
C ASN A 208 -11.47 2.04 31.15
N GLU A 209 -11.38 1.02 30.30
CA GLU A 209 -10.25 0.10 30.33
C GLU A 209 -8.94 0.84 29.95
N PRO A 210 -7.89 0.78 30.78
CA PRO A 210 -6.59 1.32 30.42
C PRO A 210 -6.06 0.72 29.12
N GLY A 211 -5.41 1.53 28.28
CA GLY A 211 -4.89 1.07 26.98
C GLY A 211 -5.93 0.71 25.89
N ALA A 212 -7.23 0.66 26.19
CA ALA A 212 -8.23 0.25 25.20
C ALA A 212 -8.31 1.22 24.01
N SER A 213 -8.30 0.66 22.79
CA SER A 213 -8.51 1.36 21.52
C SER A 213 -9.88 2.01 21.44
N ARG A 214 -10.07 2.94 20.49
CA ARG A 214 -11.38 3.55 20.22
C ARG A 214 -12.41 2.48 19.86
N GLN A 215 -12.02 1.53 19.01
CA GLN A 215 -12.84 0.38 18.60
C GLN A 215 -13.36 -0.34 19.83
N LYS A 216 -12.45 -0.73 20.73
CA LYS A 216 -12.79 -1.45 21.96
C LYS A 216 -13.72 -0.64 22.86
N ARG A 217 -13.46 0.65 23.04
CA ARG A 217 -14.31 1.55 23.85
C ARG A 217 -15.70 1.75 23.25
N SER A 218 -15.86 1.65 21.93
CA SER A 218 -17.16 1.79 21.26
C SER A 218 -18.07 0.57 21.40
N ILE A 219 -17.55 -0.58 21.84
CA ILE A 219 -18.32 -1.83 21.92
C ILE A 219 -19.36 -1.75 23.04
N TRP A 220 -20.62 -1.99 22.68
CA TRP A 220 -21.71 -2.28 23.61
C TRP A 220 -21.93 -3.79 23.76
N ALA A 221 -21.93 -4.51 22.62
CA ALA A 221 -21.99 -5.96 22.56
C ALA A 221 -21.05 -6.48 21.47
N LYS A 222 -20.52 -7.69 21.65
CA LYS A 222 -19.67 -8.37 20.66
C LYS A 222 -20.15 -9.79 20.39
N GLY A 223 -19.54 -10.47 19.43
CA GLY A 223 -19.92 -11.85 19.09
C GLY A 223 -21.11 -11.92 18.14
N MET A 224 -21.31 -10.90 17.31
CA MET A 224 -22.37 -10.89 16.29
C MET A 224 -21.85 -11.43 14.94
N ARG A 225 -22.72 -12.05 14.15
CA ARG A 225 -22.44 -12.51 12.78
C ARG A 225 -22.80 -11.43 11.76
N ASN A 226 -24.10 -11.29 11.52
CA ASN A 226 -24.69 -10.33 10.62
C ASN A 226 -25.90 -9.68 11.33
N PRO A 227 -25.64 -8.75 12.29
CA PRO A 227 -26.69 -8.07 13.02
C PRO A 227 -27.38 -7.06 12.09
N TRP A 228 -28.30 -7.57 11.27
CA TRP A 228 -28.89 -6.89 10.12
C TRP A 228 -29.91 -5.82 10.52
N LYS A 229 -30.72 -6.11 11.56
CA LYS A 229 -31.81 -5.23 12.01
C LYS A 229 -31.75 -5.05 13.53
N MET A 230 -32.12 -3.86 13.97
CA MET A 230 -32.22 -3.49 15.37
C MET A 230 -33.54 -2.75 15.58
N SER A 231 -34.21 -3.00 16.71
CA SER A 231 -35.48 -2.37 17.05
C SER A 231 -35.52 -2.07 18.54
N LEU A 232 -35.99 -0.87 18.86
CA LEU A 232 -36.20 -0.40 20.23
C LEU A 232 -37.68 -0.47 20.57
N ASP A 233 -38.01 -1.06 21.72
CA ASP A 233 -39.29 -0.87 22.37
C ASP A 233 -39.31 0.52 23.05
N PRO A 234 -40.14 1.47 22.59
CA PRO A 234 -40.14 2.82 23.14
C PRO A 234 -40.58 2.87 24.62
N VAL A 235 -41.26 1.83 25.12
CA VAL A 235 -41.75 1.79 26.51
C VAL A 235 -40.75 1.10 27.42
N SER A 236 -40.41 -0.17 27.16
CA SER A 236 -39.51 -0.92 28.05
C SER A 236 -38.03 -0.60 27.84
N GLN A 237 -37.69 0.18 26.82
CA GLN A 237 -36.32 0.41 26.35
C GLN A 237 -35.58 -0.89 26.01
N LYS A 238 -36.31 -1.97 25.70
CA LYS A 238 -35.72 -3.20 25.19
C LYS A 238 -35.18 -2.98 23.78
N LEU A 239 -33.95 -3.41 23.55
CA LEU A 239 -33.26 -3.31 22.28
C LEU A 239 -32.99 -4.72 21.75
N PHE A 240 -33.77 -5.14 20.75
CA PHE A 240 -33.59 -6.43 20.10
C PHE A 240 -32.80 -6.25 18.80
N VAL A 241 -31.83 -7.13 18.60
CA VAL A 241 -31.02 -7.24 17.39
C VAL A 241 -31.34 -8.58 16.74
N ILE A 242 -31.57 -8.55 15.43
CA ILE A 242 -31.71 -9.73 14.60
C ILE A 242 -30.32 -10.04 14.03
N ASP A 243 -29.77 -11.18 14.44
CA ASP A 243 -28.48 -11.68 13.96
C ASP A 243 -28.72 -12.85 12.99
N VAL A 244 -28.36 -12.66 11.73
CA VAL A 244 -28.83 -13.48 10.61
C VAL A 244 -27.80 -14.53 10.20
N GLY A 245 -28.26 -15.77 10.00
CA GLY A 245 -27.49 -16.89 9.44
C GLY A 245 -26.80 -17.79 10.49
N GLY A 246 -25.98 -18.73 10.01
CA GLY A 246 -25.51 -19.87 10.81
C GLY A 246 -26.41 -21.09 10.59
N ASN A 247 -26.60 -21.91 11.62
CA ASN A 247 -27.56 -23.03 11.59
C ASN A 247 -28.95 -22.61 12.13
N TYR A 248 -29.00 -21.50 12.87
CA TYR A 248 -30.19 -20.96 13.52
C TYR A 248 -30.29 -19.46 13.26
N GLU A 249 -31.50 -18.96 13.09
CA GLU A 249 -31.78 -17.53 13.09
C GLU A 249 -32.02 -17.04 14.51
N GLU A 250 -31.49 -15.86 14.86
CA GLU A 250 -31.40 -15.39 16.24
C GLU A 250 -32.02 -14.01 16.45
N ILE A 251 -32.77 -13.86 17.55
CA ILE A 251 -33.17 -12.59 18.13
C ILE A 251 -32.42 -12.43 19.45
N ASN A 252 -31.54 -11.45 19.50
CA ASN A 252 -30.66 -11.14 20.62
C ASN A 252 -31.19 -9.93 21.39
N ASP A 253 -31.40 -10.07 22.71
CA ASP A 253 -31.67 -8.92 23.58
C ASP A 253 -30.34 -8.27 23.98
N VAL A 254 -30.08 -7.09 23.43
CA VAL A 254 -28.88 -6.28 23.69
C VAL A 254 -29.15 -5.10 24.59
N SER A 255 -30.29 -5.08 25.30
CA SER A 255 -30.67 -3.97 26.18
C SER A 255 -29.66 -3.74 27.29
N ASN A 256 -29.16 -4.83 27.87
CA ASN A 256 -28.16 -4.85 28.96
C ASN A 256 -27.29 -6.11 28.82
N PRO A 257 -26.27 -6.11 27.93
CA PRO A 257 -25.45 -7.30 27.71
C PRO A 257 -24.72 -7.72 28.99
N ASP A 258 -24.75 -9.02 29.28
CA ASP A 258 -24.31 -9.60 30.55
C ASP A 258 -22.76 -9.53 30.70
N PRO A 259 -22.23 -8.80 31.71
CA PRO A 259 -20.80 -8.72 31.96
C PRO A 259 -20.18 -10.07 32.38
N ALA A 260 -20.94 -10.95 33.04
CA ALA A 260 -20.47 -12.28 33.44
C ALA A 260 -20.18 -13.18 32.23
N ARG A 261 -20.80 -12.85 31.09
CA ARG A 261 -20.57 -13.50 29.79
C ARG A 261 -19.74 -12.65 28.84
N ASN A 262 -18.99 -11.69 29.39
CA ASN A 262 -18.09 -10.80 28.66
C ASN A 262 -18.78 -10.07 27.50
N TYR A 263 -20.07 -9.74 27.64
CA TYR A 263 -20.85 -9.01 26.64
C TYR A 263 -20.89 -9.69 25.27
N ASN A 264 -20.70 -11.01 25.22
CA ASN A 264 -20.43 -11.79 24.01
C ASN A 264 -21.63 -12.66 23.62
N TYR A 265 -22.17 -12.49 22.42
CA TYR A 265 -23.29 -13.25 21.85
C TYR A 265 -22.85 -14.49 21.05
N GLY A 266 -21.55 -14.80 21.07
CA GLY A 266 -21.09 -16.18 20.84
C GLY A 266 -20.83 -16.60 19.40
N TRP A 267 -21.05 -15.74 18.41
CA TRP A 267 -20.57 -16.02 17.05
C TRP A 267 -19.03 -16.13 17.04
N ASP A 268 -18.53 -17.26 16.56
CA ASP A 268 -17.11 -17.59 16.58
C ASP A 268 -16.64 -18.30 15.30
N GLN A 269 -15.35 -18.65 15.26
CA GLN A 269 -14.73 -19.33 14.12
C GLN A 269 -15.29 -20.73 13.84
N ARG A 270 -16.11 -21.29 14.75
CA ARG A 270 -16.71 -22.62 14.59
C ARG A 270 -18.10 -22.55 13.96
N GLY A 271 -18.62 -21.34 13.69
CA GLY A 271 -19.91 -21.13 13.02
C GLY A 271 -21.12 -21.52 13.87
N ARG A 272 -20.98 -21.47 15.21
CA ARG A 272 -22.03 -21.88 16.14
C ARG A 272 -23.04 -20.75 16.35
N SER A 273 -24.33 -21.09 16.31
CA SER A 273 -25.46 -20.16 16.48
C SER A 273 -26.55 -20.80 17.35
N GLY A 274 -27.36 -19.99 18.02
CA GLY A 274 -28.47 -20.43 18.84
C GLY A 274 -28.02 -21.41 19.94
N PRO A 275 -28.64 -22.60 20.05
CA PRO A 275 -28.34 -23.55 21.12
C PRO A 275 -26.95 -24.22 20.99
N GLU A 276 -26.24 -23.99 19.89
CA GLU A 276 -24.90 -24.55 19.66
C GLU A 276 -23.78 -23.71 20.31
N GLN A 277 -24.10 -22.47 20.69
CA GLN A 277 -23.17 -21.55 21.32
C GLN A 277 -22.71 -22.06 22.70
N ALA A 278 -21.57 -21.58 23.18
CA ALA A 278 -21.03 -22.03 24.47
C ALA A 278 -21.82 -21.41 25.63
N ASP A 279 -22.00 -22.13 26.74
CA ASP A 279 -22.69 -21.62 27.94
C ASP A 279 -22.10 -20.32 28.54
N THR A 280 -20.87 -19.98 28.14
CA THR A 280 -20.16 -18.75 28.51
C THR A 280 -20.58 -17.52 27.70
N THR A 281 -21.42 -17.67 26.67
CA THR A 281 -21.91 -16.59 25.82
C THR A 281 -23.38 -16.28 26.12
N ILE A 282 -23.81 -15.06 25.82
CA ILE A 282 -25.18 -14.61 26.02
C ILE A 282 -26.06 -15.33 25.01
N PRO A 283 -27.04 -16.15 25.46
CA PRO A 283 -27.92 -16.85 24.54
C PRO A 283 -28.91 -15.88 23.88
N ALA A 284 -29.29 -16.18 22.64
CA ALA A 284 -30.43 -15.53 21.99
C ALA A 284 -31.70 -15.68 22.84
N VAL A 285 -32.52 -14.63 22.91
CA VAL A 285 -33.81 -14.69 23.63
C VAL A 285 -34.86 -15.46 22.86
N PHE A 286 -34.67 -15.61 21.55
CA PHE A 286 -35.44 -16.49 20.68
C PHE A 286 -34.60 -16.92 19.49
N TYR A 287 -34.75 -18.18 19.05
CA TYR A 287 -34.07 -18.71 17.88
C TYR A 287 -34.89 -19.81 17.20
N TYR A 288 -34.64 -20.08 15.91
CA TYR A 288 -35.21 -21.25 15.21
C TYR A 288 -34.24 -21.85 14.18
N PRO A 289 -34.30 -23.17 13.92
CA PRO A 289 -33.48 -23.84 12.91
C PRO A 289 -34.02 -23.60 11.49
N HIS A 290 -33.18 -23.66 10.46
CA HIS A 290 -33.66 -23.46 9.08
C HIS A 290 -34.65 -24.55 8.61
N SER A 291 -34.49 -25.78 9.11
CA SER A 291 -35.37 -26.89 8.73
C SER A 291 -36.80 -26.69 9.24
N GLY A 292 -37.74 -26.48 8.32
CA GLY A 292 -39.18 -26.40 8.63
C GLY A 292 -39.69 -25.04 9.10
N TRP A 293 -38.84 -23.99 9.13
CA TRP A 293 -39.23 -22.65 9.56
C TRP A 293 -38.98 -21.57 8.51
N GLY A 294 -37.75 -21.48 8.02
CA GLY A 294 -37.27 -20.33 7.24
C GLY A 294 -35.76 -20.38 7.05
N CYS A 295 -35.15 -19.28 6.62
CA CYS A 295 -33.71 -19.22 6.34
C CYS A 295 -33.01 -17.93 6.79
N ALA A 296 -33.76 -16.86 7.08
CA ALA A 296 -33.22 -15.56 7.45
C ALA A 296 -34.32 -14.67 8.05
N ILE A 297 -34.19 -14.30 9.32
CA ILE A 297 -35.06 -13.24 9.88
C ILE A 297 -34.60 -11.92 9.30
N THR A 298 -35.49 -11.21 8.61
CA THR A 298 -35.09 -10.02 7.83
C THR A 298 -35.84 -8.76 8.21
N SER A 299 -36.89 -8.89 9.01
CA SER A 299 -37.56 -7.77 9.64
C SER A 299 -37.89 -8.05 11.10
N GLY A 300 -38.00 -6.99 11.88
CA GLY A 300 -38.31 -7.05 13.30
C GLY A 300 -38.81 -5.70 13.79
N VAL A 301 -39.88 -5.68 14.58
CA VAL A 301 -40.40 -4.46 15.19
C VAL A 301 -41.15 -4.76 16.49
N PHE A 302 -40.86 -3.98 17.53
CA PHE A 302 -41.71 -3.94 18.72
C PHE A 302 -43.03 -3.23 18.39
N PHE A 303 -44.14 -3.88 18.67
CA PHE A 303 -45.46 -3.27 18.55
C PHE A 303 -45.98 -2.83 19.91
N THR A 304 -45.44 -1.70 20.34
CA THR A 304 -45.82 -0.97 21.56
C THR A 304 -46.11 0.50 21.22
N PRO A 305 -47.04 0.79 20.29
CA PRO A 305 -47.35 2.16 19.93
C PRO A 305 -47.98 2.91 21.12
N PRO A 306 -47.86 4.26 21.16
CA PRO A 306 -48.51 5.07 22.20
C PRO A 306 -50.05 4.95 22.17
N SER A 307 -50.63 4.61 21.03
CA SER A 307 -52.05 4.28 20.88
C SER A 307 -52.25 3.34 19.70
N THR A 308 -53.17 2.38 19.77
CA THR A 308 -53.54 1.55 18.61
C THR A 308 -54.98 1.07 18.70
N ASN A 309 -55.62 0.86 17.55
CA ASN A 309 -56.91 0.19 17.52
C ASN A 309 -56.79 -1.35 17.41
N TYR A 310 -55.58 -1.90 17.34
CA TYR A 310 -55.37 -3.36 17.33
C TYR A 310 -55.87 -3.97 18.64
N PRO A 311 -56.49 -5.17 18.61
CA PRO A 311 -56.90 -5.87 19.83
C PRO A 311 -55.74 -6.12 20.81
N PRO A 312 -56.00 -6.16 22.13
CA PRO A 312 -54.95 -6.27 23.16
C PRO A 312 -53.97 -7.43 22.99
N GLN A 313 -54.42 -8.58 22.49
CA GLN A 313 -53.56 -9.76 22.28
C GLN A 313 -52.45 -9.55 21.25
N TYR A 314 -52.54 -8.52 20.42
CA TYR A 314 -51.54 -8.19 19.40
C TYR A 314 -50.54 -7.12 19.87
N ARG A 315 -50.66 -6.63 21.11
CA ARG A 315 -49.84 -5.54 21.67
C ARG A 315 -48.72 -6.07 22.55
N ASN A 316 -47.67 -5.28 22.76
CA ASN A 316 -46.50 -5.65 23.57
C ASN A 316 -45.77 -6.89 23.02
N ARG A 317 -45.75 -7.03 21.70
CA ARG A 317 -45.12 -8.16 21.01
C ARG A 317 -44.01 -7.68 20.10
N PHE A 318 -43.03 -8.54 19.87
CA PHE A 318 -42.03 -8.34 18.84
C PHE A 318 -42.46 -9.10 17.59
N TYR A 319 -42.81 -8.38 16.53
CA TYR A 319 -43.21 -8.95 15.23
C TYR A 319 -42.02 -9.07 14.31
N PHE A 320 -41.89 -10.21 13.63
CA PHE A 320 -40.78 -10.50 12.73
C PHE A 320 -41.21 -11.42 11.59
N SER A 321 -40.48 -11.35 10.48
CA SER A 321 -40.73 -12.13 9.27
C SER A 321 -39.45 -12.78 8.75
N ASP A 322 -39.61 -13.87 8.01
CA ASP A 322 -38.52 -14.58 7.35
C ASP A 322 -38.43 -14.24 5.85
N TRP A 323 -37.21 -14.30 5.32
CA TRP A 323 -36.94 -14.03 3.91
C TRP A 323 -37.47 -15.13 2.98
N CYS A 324 -37.23 -16.40 3.32
CA CYS A 324 -37.58 -17.56 2.50
C CYS A 324 -39.02 -18.02 2.71
N SER A 325 -39.60 -17.73 3.87
CA SER A 325 -40.95 -18.13 4.25
C SER A 325 -41.82 -16.90 4.51
N PRO A 326 -42.90 -16.68 3.75
CA PRO A 326 -43.60 -15.39 3.71
C PRO A 326 -44.58 -15.17 4.88
N TRP A 327 -44.28 -15.70 6.06
CA TRP A 327 -45.10 -15.53 7.28
C TRP A 327 -44.74 -14.25 8.05
N LEU A 328 -45.67 -13.79 8.87
CA LEU A 328 -45.43 -12.81 9.94
C LEU A 328 -45.78 -13.45 11.27
N ARG A 329 -44.82 -13.51 12.18
CA ARG A 329 -44.95 -14.11 13.50
C ARG A 329 -44.58 -13.10 14.57
N SER A 330 -44.90 -13.44 15.80
CA SER A 330 -44.54 -12.62 16.94
C SER A 330 -44.22 -13.42 18.18
N VAL A 331 -43.32 -12.89 19.00
CA VAL A 331 -43.05 -13.38 20.35
C VAL A 331 -43.52 -12.35 21.37
N ASP A 332 -43.85 -12.81 22.58
CA ASP A 332 -44.09 -11.90 23.71
C ASP A 332 -42.77 -11.15 24.00
N ALA A 333 -42.79 -9.82 23.95
CA ALA A 333 -41.61 -9.00 24.15
C ALA A 333 -41.03 -9.15 25.56
N THR A 334 -41.87 -9.49 26.55
CA THR A 334 -41.46 -9.67 27.95
C THR A 334 -40.83 -11.03 28.21
N ASN A 335 -41.28 -12.06 27.49
CA ASN A 335 -40.78 -13.43 27.60
C ASN A 335 -40.66 -14.12 26.22
N PRO A 336 -39.69 -13.73 25.37
CA PRO A 336 -39.60 -14.22 23.99
C PRO A 336 -39.39 -15.74 23.90
N GLY A 337 -38.73 -16.34 24.89
CA GLY A 337 -38.46 -17.78 24.95
C GLY A 337 -39.69 -18.65 25.25
N ALA A 338 -40.83 -18.06 25.63
CA ALA A 338 -42.07 -18.81 25.87
C ALA A 338 -42.66 -19.44 24.60
N GLY A 339 -42.27 -18.95 23.44
CA GLY A 339 -42.75 -19.40 22.14
C GLY A 339 -43.22 -18.24 21.26
N TRP A 340 -43.85 -18.60 20.15
CA TRP A 340 -44.24 -17.69 19.09
C TRP A 340 -45.73 -17.86 18.76
N GLU A 341 -46.30 -16.83 18.15
CA GLU A 341 -47.67 -16.83 17.63
C GLU A 341 -47.67 -16.46 16.15
N GLU A 342 -48.51 -17.14 15.37
CA GLU A 342 -48.74 -16.80 13.98
C GLU A 342 -49.69 -15.61 13.87
N PHE A 343 -49.24 -14.53 13.22
CA PHE A 343 -50.11 -13.43 12.85
C PHE A 343 -50.64 -13.60 11.42
N ALA A 344 -49.77 -14.00 10.49
CA ALA A 344 -50.14 -14.33 9.12
C ALA A 344 -49.27 -15.47 8.58
N SER A 345 -49.88 -16.44 7.91
CA SER A 345 -49.20 -17.59 7.31
C SER A 345 -48.56 -17.28 5.95
N GLY A 346 -48.84 -16.12 5.36
CA GLY A 346 -48.39 -15.71 4.03
C GLY A 346 -48.52 -14.21 3.78
N GLY A 347 -47.87 -13.70 2.71
CA GLY A 347 -47.95 -12.30 2.30
C GLY A 347 -46.88 -11.37 2.90
N PHE A 348 -45.88 -11.91 3.59
CA PHE A 348 -44.81 -11.14 4.25
C PHE A 348 -43.39 -11.58 3.83
N GLY A 349 -43.24 -12.12 2.61
CA GLY A 349 -41.91 -12.46 2.06
C GLY A 349 -41.07 -11.22 1.74
N SER A 350 -39.75 -11.35 1.92
CA SER A 350 -38.73 -10.34 1.60
C SER A 350 -39.00 -8.96 2.23
N VAL A 351 -39.55 -8.90 3.44
CA VAL A 351 -39.76 -7.64 4.16
C VAL A 351 -38.46 -7.23 4.86
N LEU A 352 -37.97 -6.01 4.61
CA LEU A 352 -36.78 -5.44 5.29
C LEU A 352 -37.11 -4.17 6.07
N GLY A 353 -37.85 -3.26 5.44
CA GLY A 353 -38.30 -2.04 6.10
C GLY A 353 -39.49 -2.34 6.98
N THR A 354 -39.35 -2.23 8.30
CA THR A 354 -40.44 -2.27 9.27
C THR A 354 -40.34 -1.12 10.25
N SER A 355 -41.49 -0.62 10.68
CA SER A 355 -41.62 0.39 11.74
C SER A 355 -43.07 0.44 12.24
N VAL A 356 -43.29 1.14 13.35
CA VAL A 356 -44.63 1.44 13.86
C VAL A 356 -44.90 2.92 13.71
N GLY A 357 -46.03 3.25 13.11
CA GLY A 357 -46.47 4.63 12.96
C GLY A 357 -47.06 5.19 14.25
N ALA A 358 -47.04 6.51 14.39
CA ALA A 358 -47.73 7.20 15.49
C ALA A 358 -49.25 6.99 15.46
N ASP A 359 -49.79 6.56 14.32
CA ASP A 359 -51.19 6.16 14.15
C ASP A 359 -51.49 4.75 14.69
N GLY A 360 -50.51 4.07 15.28
CA GLY A 360 -50.71 2.80 15.96
C GLY A 360 -50.70 1.58 15.07
N ASN A 361 -50.20 1.70 13.84
CA ASN A 361 -50.19 0.61 12.87
C ASN A 361 -48.77 0.14 12.56
N ILE A 362 -48.65 -1.14 12.16
CA ILE A 362 -47.40 -1.69 11.64
C ILE A 362 -47.27 -1.30 10.18
N TYR A 363 -46.14 -0.69 9.83
CA TYR A 363 -45.76 -0.37 8.46
C TYR A 363 -44.65 -1.29 7.99
N TYR A 364 -44.73 -1.69 6.72
CA TYR A 364 -43.69 -2.49 6.12
C TYR A 364 -43.43 -2.15 4.65
N ILE A 365 -42.21 -2.46 4.19
CA ILE A 365 -41.77 -2.37 2.81
C ILE A 365 -41.12 -3.71 2.44
N ARG A 366 -41.56 -4.28 1.31
CA ARG A 366 -40.90 -5.44 0.71
C ARG A 366 -39.70 -4.98 -0.12
N TYR A 367 -38.58 -5.67 0.01
CA TYR A 367 -37.40 -5.46 -0.82
C TYR A 367 -37.66 -5.97 -2.23
N ASN A 368 -37.83 -5.04 -3.17
CA ASN A 368 -38.07 -5.30 -4.58
C ASN A 368 -37.68 -4.05 -5.39
N SER A 369 -37.29 -4.21 -6.66
CA SER A 369 -37.08 -3.11 -7.60
C SER A 369 -38.37 -2.34 -7.96
N THR A 370 -39.53 -2.80 -7.48
CA THR A 370 -40.85 -2.16 -7.62
C THR A 370 -41.63 -2.26 -6.30
N GLY A 371 -41.01 -1.86 -5.20
CA GLY A 371 -41.59 -1.92 -3.85
C GLY A 371 -42.59 -0.80 -3.57
N SER A 372 -43.40 -1.02 -2.53
CA SER A 372 -44.44 -0.11 -2.05
C SER A 372 -44.47 -0.08 -0.53
N LEU A 373 -44.95 1.03 0.04
CA LEU A 373 -45.22 1.15 1.46
C LEU A 373 -46.60 0.60 1.80
N TRP A 374 -46.66 -0.28 2.80
CA TRP A 374 -47.87 -0.93 3.26
C TRP A 374 -48.11 -0.66 4.74
N ARG A 375 -49.38 -0.66 5.14
CA ARG A 375 -49.85 -0.51 6.51
C ARG A 375 -50.83 -1.62 6.85
N ILE A 376 -50.69 -2.24 8.02
CA ILE A 376 -51.68 -3.19 8.56
C ILE A 376 -52.68 -2.37 9.40
N GLU A 377 -53.99 -2.56 9.24
CA GLU A 377 -55.03 -1.79 9.94
C GLU A 377 -56.08 -2.71 10.57
N TYR A 378 -56.69 -2.31 11.69
CA TYR A 378 -57.83 -2.99 12.33
C TYR A 378 -59.13 -2.15 12.23
N ASP A 379 -60.30 -2.77 12.01
CA ASP A 379 -61.61 -2.09 11.89
C ASP A 379 -62.60 -2.53 13.02
N ASN A 380 -63.20 -1.60 13.80
CA ASN A 380 -63.84 -1.85 15.12
C ASN A 380 -65.15 -1.06 15.42
N ASN A 381 -66.33 -1.66 15.28
CA ASN A 381 -67.62 -1.05 15.62
C ASN A 381 -68.18 -1.45 17.04
N GLN A 382 -67.61 -0.97 18.17
CA GLN A 382 -67.96 -1.41 19.58
C GLN A 382 -68.17 -0.30 20.66
N ALA A 383 -68.60 -0.60 21.89
CA ALA A 383 -68.69 0.37 23.02
C ALA A 383 -67.33 0.64 23.69
N PRO A 384 -67.13 1.73 24.47
CA PRO A 384 -65.87 2.06 25.11
C PRO A 384 -65.59 1.05 26.22
N LEU A 385 -64.43 0.43 26.16
CA LEU A 385 -63.88 -0.40 27.23
C LEU A 385 -62.48 0.15 27.48
N VAL A 386 -62.19 0.61 28.70
CA VAL A 386 -60.86 1.02 29.12
C VAL A 386 -60.02 -0.23 29.23
N VAL A 387 -59.34 -0.54 28.13
CA VAL A 387 -58.52 -1.74 27.97
C VAL A 387 -57.16 -1.56 28.62
N ASN A 388 -56.62 -0.34 28.63
CA ASN A 388 -55.42 0.01 29.40
C ASN A 388 -55.76 1.04 30.47
N GLN A 389 -55.55 0.59 31.70
CA GLN A 389 -55.65 1.41 32.89
C GLN A 389 -54.45 2.35 32.98
N PRO A 390 -54.61 3.57 33.54
CA PRO A 390 -53.47 4.42 33.78
C PRO A 390 -52.55 3.73 34.78
N VAL A 391 -51.25 3.79 34.52
CA VAL A 391 -50.24 3.12 35.35
C VAL A 391 -49.66 4.13 36.33
N SER A 392 -49.44 3.70 37.58
CA SER A 392 -48.70 4.49 38.55
C SER A 392 -47.29 4.77 38.02
N ASP A 393 -46.81 5.99 38.18
CA ASP A 393 -45.54 6.42 37.63
C ASP A 393 -44.66 7.00 38.74
N THR A 394 -43.35 6.82 38.62
CA THR A 394 -42.37 7.48 39.48
C THR A 394 -41.40 8.24 38.58
N VAL A 395 -41.54 9.56 38.56
CA VAL A 395 -40.70 10.42 37.71
C VAL A 395 -39.75 11.23 38.57
N VAL A 396 -38.64 11.65 37.98
CA VAL A 396 -37.76 12.64 38.60
C VAL A 396 -38.37 14.03 38.39
N GLU A 397 -38.15 14.96 39.33
CA GLU A 397 -38.62 16.35 39.22
C GLU A 397 -38.14 16.97 37.90
N ARG A 398 -38.99 17.78 37.25
CA ARG A 398 -38.81 18.36 35.90
C ARG A 398 -38.99 17.40 34.73
N ASP A 399 -38.95 16.09 34.95
CA ASP A 399 -39.35 15.15 33.91
C ASP A 399 -40.87 15.24 33.68
N PRO A 400 -41.34 15.03 32.45
CA PRO A 400 -42.76 14.97 32.18
C PRO A 400 -43.36 13.70 32.78
N ALA A 401 -44.51 13.83 33.45
CA ALA A 401 -45.33 12.69 33.86
C ALA A 401 -46.56 12.60 32.95
N SER A 402 -46.87 11.41 32.43
CA SER A 402 -48.05 11.23 31.59
C SER A 402 -48.89 10.06 32.07
N PHE A 403 -50.18 10.32 32.28
CA PHE A 403 -51.16 9.28 32.46
C PHE A 403 -51.88 9.05 31.14
N PHE A 404 -51.97 7.81 30.74
CA PHE A 404 -52.66 7.42 29.52
C PHE A 404 -53.74 6.41 29.87
N VAL A 405 -54.90 6.57 29.24
CA VAL A 405 -55.87 5.49 29.15
C VAL A 405 -56.07 5.14 27.70
N GLU A 406 -56.14 3.85 27.45
CA GLU A 406 -56.56 3.36 26.15
C GLU A 406 -57.94 2.77 26.30
N ALA A 407 -58.86 3.28 25.49
CA ALA A 407 -60.19 2.70 25.39
C ALA A 407 -60.39 2.15 23.98
N SER A 408 -60.84 0.91 23.90
CA SER A 408 -61.35 0.35 22.65
C SER A 408 -62.80 0.75 22.48
N GLY A 409 -63.26 0.99 21.25
CA GLY A 409 -64.64 1.27 20.94
C GLY A 409 -64.76 2.04 19.64
N ALA A 410 -65.98 2.12 19.11
CA ALA A 410 -66.37 2.94 17.99
C ALA A 410 -65.97 4.39 18.25
N THR A 411 -65.37 5.01 17.25
CA THR A 411 -64.96 6.40 17.30
C THR A 411 -66.16 7.31 16.97
N PRO A 412 -66.18 8.57 17.45
CA PRO A 412 -65.20 9.21 18.34
C PRO A 412 -65.37 8.82 19.82
N LEU A 413 -64.22 8.71 20.52
CA LEU A 413 -64.15 8.56 21.98
C LEU A 413 -63.93 9.94 22.64
N SER A 414 -64.55 10.17 23.79
CA SER A 414 -64.40 11.37 24.63
C SER A 414 -63.82 11.00 25.98
N TYR A 415 -62.90 11.81 26.51
CA TYR A 415 -62.13 11.52 27.73
C TYR A 415 -62.32 12.60 28.79
N ARG A 416 -62.20 12.22 30.07
CA ARG A 416 -62.20 13.14 31.21
C ARG A 416 -61.32 12.62 32.35
N TRP A 417 -60.20 13.29 32.59
CA TRP A 417 -59.26 12.94 33.67
C TRP A 417 -59.63 13.54 35.02
N GLN A 418 -59.29 12.82 36.08
CA GLN A 418 -59.49 13.22 37.47
C GLN A 418 -58.21 13.07 38.29
N LYS A 419 -57.87 14.07 39.13
CA LYS A 419 -56.85 13.98 40.19
C LYS A 419 -57.55 13.87 41.53
N ASN A 420 -57.24 12.82 42.30
CA ASN A 420 -57.85 12.50 43.60
C ASN A 420 -59.40 12.54 43.56
N GLY A 421 -59.98 12.15 42.42
CA GLY A 421 -61.42 12.11 42.19
C GLY A 421 -62.08 13.41 41.73
N ALA A 422 -61.34 14.52 41.59
CA ALA A 422 -61.83 15.78 41.03
C ALA A 422 -61.41 15.92 39.56
N ASP A 423 -62.33 16.38 38.70
CA ASP A 423 -62.05 16.60 37.26
C ASP A 423 -60.92 17.62 37.07
N ILE A 424 -59.99 17.30 36.15
CA ILE A 424 -58.92 18.21 35.74
C ILE A 424 -59.44 19.02 34.54
N PRO A 425 -59.64 20.35 34.67
CA PRO A 425 -60.20 21.16 33.59
C PRO A 425 -59.34 21.09 32.32
N GLY A 426 -59.97 20.82 31.17
CA GLY A 426 -59.31 20.78 29.86
C GLY A 426 -58.58 19.46 29.54
N ALA A 427 -58.50 18.52 30.48
CA ALA A 427 -57.88 17.21 30.26
C ALA A 427 -58.85 16.24 29.57
N THR A 428 -59.13 16.49 28.28
CA THR A 428 -60.15 15.76 27.48
C THR A 428 -59.56 14.83 26.43
N ALA A 429 -58.24 14.60 26.47
CA ALA A 429 -57.54 13.66 25.60
C ALA A 429 -57.34 12.31 26.28
N ALA A 430 -57.01 11.28 25.49
CA ALA A 430 -56.68 9.94 25.99
C ALA A 430 -55.44 9.94 26.89
N ALA A 431 -54.55 10.93 26.73
CA ALA A 431 -53.41 11.19 27.60
C ALA A 431 -53.63 12.50 28.39
N TYR A 432 -53.19 12.51 29.64
CA TYR A 432 -52.98 13.71 30.44
C TYR A 432 -51.50 13.80 30.80
N THR A 433 -50.83 14.84 30.28
CA THR A 433 -49.39 15.06 30.48
C THR A 433 -49.16 16.29 31.33
N ILE A 434 -48.32 16.12 32.35
CA ILE A 434 -47.69 17.19 33.12
C ILE A 434 -46.31 17.39 32.49
N ALA A 435 -46.09 18.52 31.82
CA ALA A 435 -44.88 18.73 31.01
C ALA A 435 -43.59 18.80 31.85
N GLN A 436 -43.68 19.27 33.09
CA GLN A 436 -42.60 19.27 34.08
C GLN A 436 -43.20 18.94 35.44
N ALA A 437 -43.01 17.71 35.92
CA ALA A 437 -43.56 17.28 37.19
C ALA A 437 -42.88 18.01 38.35
N ALA A 438 -43.68 18.56 39.25
CA ALA A 438 -43.25 19.12 40.53
C ALA A 438 -43.66 18.18 41.67
N MET A 439 -43.03 18.32 42.83
CA MET A 439 -43.37 17.52 44.02
C MET A 439 -44.87 17.56 44.41
N ALA A 440 -45.58 18.65 44.09
CA ALA A 440 -47.02 18.81 44.35
C ALA A 440 -47.93 18.04 43.36
N ASP A 441 -47.37 17.50 42.27
CA ASP A 441 -48.11 16.72 41.29
C ASP A 441 -48.36 15.28 41.73
N ALA A 442 -47.62 14.81 42.75
CA ALA A 442 -47.85 13.52 43.38
C ALA A 442 -49.31 13.34 43.84
N GLY A 443 -49.88 12.17 43.59
CA GLY A 443 -51.30 11.90 43.86
C GLY A 443 -51.91 10.84 42.94
N SER A 444 -53.21 10.60 43.07
CA SER A 444 -53.91 9.56 42.33
C SER A 444 -54.66 10.09 41.11
N TYR A 445 -54.54 9.46 39.95
CA TYR A 445 -55.13 9.88 38.67
C TYR A 445 -55.97 8.77 38.03
N ARG A 446 -57.16 9.11 37.50
CA ARG A 446 -58.02 8.17 36.72
C ARG A 446 -58.75 8.89 35.59
N CYS A 447 -59.24 8.17 34.59
CA CYS A 447 -59.98 8.74 33.46
C CYS A 447 -61.33 8.04 33.23
N ILE A 448 -62.33 8.82 32.80
CA ILE A 448 -63.62 8.34 32.32
C ILE A 448 -63.63 8.46 30.79
N VAL A 449 -64.04 7.42 30.07
CA VAL A 449 -64.08 7.38 28.59
C VAL A 449 -65.47 7.03 28.07
N SER A 450 -65.96 7.75 27.05
CA SER A 450 -67.31 7.57 26.49
C SER A 450 -67.37 7.67 24.95
N ASN A 451 -68.31 6.99 24.29
CA ASN A 451 -68.69 7.19 22.88
C ASN A 451 -70.22 7.13 22.71
N ALA A 452 -70.72 7.10 21.47
CA ALA A 452 -72.15 7.03 21.17
C ALA A 452 -72.87 5.74 21.64
N VAL A 453 -72.11 4.69 21.97
CA VAL A 453 -72.60 3.36 22.36
C VAL A 453 -72.51 3.15 23.89
N GLY A 454 -71.65 3.87 24.63
CA GLY A 454 -71.55 3.75 26.09
C GLY A 454 -70.40 4.52 26.74
N SER A 455 -70.01 4.13 27.95
CA SER A 455 -68.84 4.68 28.67
C SER A 455 -68.23 3.67 29.64
N ASP A 456 -66.94 3.81 29.93
CA ASP A 456 -66.22 3.03 30.93
C ASP A 456 -65.25 3.93 31.74
N THR A 457 -64.87 3.51 32.94
CA THR A 457 -64.03 4.29 33.87
C THR A 457 -62.81 3.50 34.30
N SER A 458 -61.65 4.15 34.27
CA SER A 458 -60.40 3.51 34.62
C SER A 458 -60.23 3.29 36.13
N THR A 459 -59.38 2.35 36.50
CA THR A 459 -58.74 2.30 37.82
C THR A 459 -57.82 3.51 37.99
N ALA A 460 -57.37 3.76 39.23
CA ALA A 460 -56.55 4.92 39.54
C ALA A 460 -55.05 4.58 39.59
N ALA A 461 -54.24 5.36 38.89
CA ALA A 461 -52.77 5.39 38.94
C ALA A 461 -52.29 6.30 40.07
N THR A 462 -51.08 6.09 40.60
CA THR A 462 -50.42 7.00 41.56
C THR A 462 -49.16 7.60 40.95
N LEU A 463 -49.03 8.94 40.95
CA LEU A 463 -47.77 9.63 40.64
C LEU A 463 -46.91 9.76 41.90
N THR A 464 -45.66 9.32 41.82
CA THR A 464 -44.58 9.61 42.77
C THR A 464 -43.55 10.49 42.06
N VAL A 465 -42.98 11.49 42.74
CA VAL A 465 -41.93 12.36 42.17
C VAL A 465 -40.68 12.29 43.04
N THR A 466 -39.51 12.03 42.44
CA THR A 466 -38.18 11.96 43.10
C THR A 466 -37.28 13.14 42.70
N PRO A 467 -36.27 13.55 43.49
CA PRO A 467 -35.43 14.72 43.17
C PRO A 467 -34.53 14.55 41.92
N PHE A 468 -34.25 15.64 41.19
CA PHE A 468 -33.36 15.72 40.00
C PHE A 468 -31.87 15.80 40.38
N ASN A 469 -31.01 15.20 39.54
CA ASN A 469 -29.56 15.19 39.68
C ASN A 469 -28.95 14.96 38.26
N ALA A 470 -28.04 15.82 37.79
CA ALA A 470 -27.39 15.76 36.47
C ALA A 470 -25.98 15.12 36.55
N ARG A 471 -25.12 15.38 35.56
CA ARG A 471 -23.68 15.06 35.63
C ARG A 471 -22.92 16.36 35.45
N PRO A 472 -21.74 16.50 36.05
CA PRO A 472 -20.93 17.68 35.86
C PRO A 472 -20.34 17.75 34.46
N GLU A 473 -20.23 18.95 33.92
CA GLU A 473 -19.67 19.27 32.62
C GLU A 473 -18.28 19.92 32.79
N PRO A 474 -17.17 19.15 32.76
CA PRO A 474 -15.83 19.70 32.81
C PRO A 474 -15.37 20.25 31.47
N HIS A 475 -14.49 21.25 31.54
CA HIS A 475 -13.85 21.90 30.41
C HIS A 475 -12.40 22.24 30.74
N ILE A 476 -11.46 21.78 29.92
CA ILE A 476 -10.05 22.13 29.95
C ILE A 476 -9.87 23.48 29.23
N LEU A 477 -9.35 24.48 29.94
CA LEU A 477 -9.08 25.81 29.41
C LEU A 477 -7.67 25.92 28.83
N THR A 478 -6.70 25.24 29.45
CA THR A 478 -5.33 25.13 28.97
C THR A 478 -4.78 23.73 29.28
N PRO A 479 -3.88 23.18 28.46
CA PRO A 479 -3.39 23.73 27.19
C PRO A 479 -4.41 23.60 26.06
N SER A 480 -4.24 24.37 24.97
CA SER A 480 -4.99 24.12 23.73
C SER A 480 -4.42 22.93 22.98
N ALA A 481 -5.24 22.30 22.14
CA ALA A 481 -4.80 21.19 21.27
C ALA A 481 -3.70 21.60 20.25
N THR A 482 -3.48 22.90 20.06
CA THR A 482 -2.44 23.45 19.19
C THR A 482 -1.11 23.69 19.89
N LEU A 483 -1.05 23.56 21.22
CA LEU A 483 0.21 23.67 21.95
C LEU A 483 1.14 22.54 21.50
N THR A 484 2.37 22.91 21.14
CA THR A 484 3.46 21.97 20.97
C THR A 484 4.48 22.13 22.09
N TRP A 485 5.29 21.09 22.31
CA TRP A 485 6.26 21.04 23.40
C TRP A 485 7.63 20.52 22.94
N ASP A 486 8.69 21.06 23.53
CA ASP A 486 10.05 20.52 23.51
C ASP A 486 10.28 19.66 24.75
N ALA A 487 11.23 18.73 24.71
CA ALA A 487 11.57 17.95 25.90
C ALA A 487 12.04 18.87 27.03
N LEU A 488 11.56 18.62 28.24
CA LEU A 488 11.73 19.42 29.46
C LEU A 488 10.92 20.72 29.53
N ASP A 489 10.01 20.98 28.59
CA ASP A 489 9.11 22.13 28.69
C ASP A 489 8.17 22.02 29.88
N THR A 490 7.84 23.17 30.48
CA THR A 490 6.80 23.25 31.52
C THR A 490 5.44 23.52 30.87
N VAL A 491 4.56 22.53 30.88
CA VAL A 491 3.19 22.63 30.37
C VAL A 491 2.25 23.04 31.49
N SER A 492 1.49 24.11 31.28
CA SER A 492 0.44 24.56 32.20
C SER A 492 -0.90 23.95 31.83
N PHE A 493 -1.65 23.47 32.83
CA PHE A 493 -3.02 22.99 32.67
C PHE A 493 -3.99 23.74 33.58
N SER A 494 -5.22 23.93 33.12
CA SER A 494 -6.31 24.50 33.89
C SER A 494 -7.66 24.07 33.35
N GLY A 495 -8.68 24.02 34.20
CA GLY A 495 -10.03 23.64 33.81
C GLY A 495 -11.10 24.12 34.78
N THR A 496 -12.35 24.03 34.34
CA THR A 496 -13.55 24.40 35.10
C THR A 496 -14.61 23.32 34.90
N ALA A 497 -15.60 23.26 35.78
CA ALA A 497 -16.74 22.39 35.65
C ALA A 497 -17.99 22.99 36.27
N THR A 498 -19.11 22.81 35.59
CA THR A 498 -20.43 23.19 36.09
C THR A 498 -21.36 21.99 36.13
N ASP A 499 -22.23 21.96 37.12
CA ASP A 499 -23.29 20.98 37.29
C ASP A 499 -24.63 21.71 37.46
N ALA A 500 -25.73 21.09 37.01
CA ALA A 500 -27.03 21.76 36.92
C ALA A 500 -27.67 22.00 38.31
N GLU A 501 -27.33 21.19 39.30
CA GLU A 501 -27.82 21.27 40.68
C GLU A 501 -26.77 21.88 41.62
N ASP A 502 -25.50 21.53 41.42
CA ASP A 502 -24.39 21.95 42.28
C ASP A 502 -23.73 23.27 41.83
N GLY A 503 -24.03 23.75 40.63
CA GLY A 503 -23.42 24.96 40.08
C GLY A 503 -21.94 24.76 39.77
N VAL A 504 -21.07 25.70 40.17
CA VAL A 504 -19.61 25.57 39.95
C VAL A 504 -19.02 24.62 40.99
N LEU A 505 -18.40 23.54 40.54
CA LEU A 505 -17.83 22.54 41.45
C LEU A 505 -16.48 22.96 42.06
N PRO A 506 -16.22 22.65 43.34
CA PRO A 506 -14.99 23.03 44.02
C PRO A 506 -13.79 22.23 43.52
N ALA A 507 -12.57 22.76 43.70
CA ALA A 507 -11.33 22.10 43.27
C ALA A 507 -11.18 20.66 43.80
N SER A 508 -11.70 20.36 44.99
CA SER A 508 -11.71 19.00 45.58
C SER A 508 -12.44 17.95 44.71
N ALA A 509 -13.31 18.38 43.80
CA ALA A 509 -14.00 17.53 42.84
C ALA A 509 -13.14 17.12 41.62
N TYR A 510 -11.99 17.77 41.42
CA TYR A 510 -11.20 17.68 40.18
C TYR A 510 -10.08 16.65 40.33
N HIS A 511 -9.94 15.81 39.31
CA HIS A 511 -8.88 14.83 39.16
C HIS A 511 -8.26 14.95 37.77
N TRP A 512 -6.94 15.17 37.73
CA TRP A 512 -6.18 15.30 36.50
C TRP A 512 -5.31 14.07 36.25
N GLU A 513 -5.26 13.61 35.00
CA GLU A 513 -4.38 12.53 34.56
C GLU A 513 -3.62 12.96 33.31
N VAL A 514 -2.31 12.71 33.26
CA VAL A 514 -1.50 12.89 32.04
C VAL A 514 -1.06 11.52 31.56
N ARG A 515 -1.36 11.20 30.30
CA ARG A 515 -0.96 9.95 29.64
C ARG A 515 0.06 10.24 28.54
N PHE A 516 1.14 9.46 28.53
CA PHE A 516 2.18 9.51 27.50
C PHE A 516 1.91 8.44 26.45
N PHE A 517 1.57 8.85 25.24
CA PHE A 517 1.27 7.95 24.13
C PHE A 517 2.43 7.83 23.16
N HIS A 518 2.56 6.66 22.54
CA HIS A 518 3.48 6.46 21.43
C HIS A 518 3.06 5.36 20.45
N LYS A 519 3.72 5.35 19.28
CA LYS A 519 3.58 4.34 18.22
C LYS A 519 4.96 3.85 17.78
N ASP A 520 5.18 2.55 17.91
CA ASP A 520 6.35 1.87 17.35
C ASP A 520 6.18 1.56 15.85
N ASP A 521 4.93 1.37 15.42
CA ASP A 521 4.50 1.12 14.06
C ASP A 521 3.05 1.65 13.83
N PRO A 522 2.52 1.68 12.59
CA PRO A 522 1.20 2.23 12.29
C PRO A 522 0.01 1.61 13.06
N THR A 523 0.20 0.47 13.71
CA THR A 523 -0.83 -0.30 14.40
C THR A 523 -0.61 -0.44 15.93
N SER A 524 0.56 -0.07 16.47
CA SER A 524 0.94 -0.30 17.88
C SER A 524 0.73 0.90 18.81
N GLU A 525 -0.35 1.64 18.62
CA GLU A 525 -0.70 2.73 19.52
C GLU A 525 -0.96 2.22 20.95
N HIS A 526 -0.20 2.71 21.91
CA HIS A 526 -0.42 2.47 23.34
C HIS A 526 0.08 3.65 24.19
N TRP A 527 -0.14 3.58 25.52
CA TRP A 527 0.26 4.64 26.44
C TRP A 527 0.82 4.12 27.76
N HIS A 528 1.63 4.97 28.40
CA HIS A 528 2.17 4.80 29.74
C HIS A 528 1.76 5.98 30.65
N PRO A 529 1.69 5.78 31.98
CA PRO A 529 1.45 6.88 32.90
C PRO A 529 2.45 8.01 32.68
N GLY A 530 1.95 9.22 32.47
CA GLY A 530 2.75 10.44 32.42
C GLY A 530 3.02 11.01 33.82
N PRO A 531 3.42 12.28 33.91
CA PRO A 531 3.62 12.95 35.18
C PRO A 531 2.39 12.88 36.10
N VAL A 532 2.62 12.51 37.37
CA VAL A 532 1.56 12.40 38.38
C VAL A 532 1.11 13.79 38.82
N ILE A 533 -0.19 14.06 38.70
CA ILE A 533 -0.81 15.31 39.16
C ILE A 533 -1.54 15.06 40.48
N PRO A 534 -1.31 15.87 41.54
CA PRO A 534 -2.07 15.74 42.78
C PRO A 534 -3.55 16.05 42.56
N ALA A 535 -4.44 15.35 43.27
CA ALA A 535 -5.88 15.59 43.21
C ALA A 535 -6.26 16.94 43.87
N GLY A 536 -7.46 17.43 43.54
CA GLY A 536 -8.05 18.55 44.27
C GLY A 536 -7.65 19.94 43.78
N MET A 537 -7.26 20.08 42.51
CA MET A 537 -6.83 21.35 41.92
C MET A 537 -7.52 21.64 40.58
N THR A 538 -7.80 22.92 40.31
CA THR A 538 -8.36 23.37 39.04
C THR A 538 -7.29 23.79 38.02
N ALA A 539 -6.03 23.98 38.45
CA ALA A 539 -4.91 24.34 37.59
C ALA A 539 -3.57 23.92 38.19
N GLY A 540 -2.55 23.77 37.34
CA GLY A 540 -1.19 23.41 37.73
C GLY A 540 -0.24 23.33 36.54
N THR A 541 0.93 22.72 36.74
CA THR A 541 1.95 22.52 35.70
C THR A 541 2.56 21.12 35.79
N PHE A 542 3.05 20.60 34.67
CA PHE A 542 3.92 19.43 34.63
C PHE A 542 5.07 19.64 33.64
N ILE A 543 6.13 18.82 33.75
CA ILE A 543 7.23 18.82 32.78
C ILE A 543 6.92 17.81 31.68
N ALA A 544 6.85 18.28 30.43
CA ALA A 544 6.73 17.43 29.26
C ALA A 544 8.11 16.85 28.93
N ASP A 545 8.23 15.52 28.91
CA ASP A 545 9.47 14.82 28.57
C ASP A 545 9.13 13.59 27.74
N ASN A 546 9.99 13.20 26.80
CA ASN A 546 9.78 12.02 25.97
C ASN A 546 10.04 10.70 26.71
N GLY A 547 10.42 10.74 27.99
CA GLY A 547 10.48 9.55 28.85
C GLY A 547 11.54 8.53 28.45
N GLY A 548 12.51 8.92 27.62
CA GLY A 548 13.50 8.01 27.03
C GLY A 548 13.02 7.28 25.78
N GLU A 549 11.81 7.54 25.29
CA GLU A 549 11.29 7.00 24.04
C GLU A 549 12.15 7.49 22.86
N SER A 550 12.56 6.55 22.03
CA SER A 550 13.44 6.78 20.87
C SER A 550 12.65 7.13 19.60
N SER A 551 11.38 6.70 19.53
CA SER A 551 10.45 7.04 18.46
C SER A 551 10.03 8.50 18.58
N PRO A 552 9.98 9.26 17.47
CA PRO A 552 9.42 10.61 17.47
C PRO A 552 7.89 10.61 17.41
N ASN A 553 7.23 9.45 17.35
CA ASN A 553 5.76 9.33 17.23
C ASN A 553 5.08 9.29 18.59
N ILE A 554 5.26 10.34 19.38
CA ILE A 554 4.79 10.45 20.77
C ILE A 554 3.88 11.66 20.95
N TRP A 555 3.01 11.65 21.96
CA TRP A 555 2.21 12.81 22.38
C TRP A 555 1.73 12.66 23.83
N PHE A 556 1.24 13.74 24.42
CA PHE A 556 0.57 13.69 25.73
C PHE A 556 -0.94 13.88 25.57
N ARG A 557 -1.72 13.09 26.30
CA ARG A 557 -3.15 13.34 26.55
C ARG A 557 -3.35 13.78 28.00
N ILE A 558 -3.96 14.94 28.19
CA ILE A 558 -4.30 15.49 29.50
C ILE A 558 -5.80 15.29 29.70
N LEU A 559 -6.21 14.62 30.77
CA LEU A 559 -7.59 14.34 31.10
C LEU A 559 -7.98 15.08 32.38
N LEU A 560 -9.18 15.67 32.38
CA LEU A 560 -9.84 16.25 33.53
C LEU A 560 -11.10 15.44 33.83
N THR A 561 -11.16 14.79 34.99
CA THR A 561 -12.36 14.15 35.54
C THR A 561 -12.89 15.00 36.69
N VAL A 562 -14.20 15.28 36.73
CA VAL A 562 -14.83 16.01 37.84
C VAL A 562 -16.00 15.20 38.39
N THR A 563 -16.09 15.11 39.73
CA THR A 563 -17.14 14.37 40.45
C THR A 563 -18.06 15.32 41.22
N ASP A 564 -19.37 15.24 41.03
CA ASP A 564 -20.37 16.06 41.74
C ASP A 564 -20.63 15.57 43.19
N SER A 565 -21.51 16.28 43.91
CA SER A 565 -21.79 15.99 45.33
C SER A 565 -22.56 14.68 45.55
N ASP A 566 -23.26 14.20 44.51
CA ASP A 566 -24.01 12.95 44.49
C ASP A 566 -23.21 11.77 43.89
N GLY A 567 -21.93 12.00 43.58
CA GLY A 567 -20.97 10.99 43.17
C GLY A 567 -20.97 10.66 41.67
N ARG A 568 -21.60 11.45 40.80
CA ARG A 568 -21.46 11.26 39.34
C ARG A 568 -20.29 12.03 38.78
N THR A 569 -19.78 11.54 37.65
CA THR A 569 -18.58 12.08 37.01
C THR A 569 -18.82 12.56 35.59
N GLY A 570 -18.08 13.60 35.21
CA GLY A 570 -17.86 14.08 33.85
C GLY A 570 -16.37 14.11 33.51
N ILE A 571 -16.02 14.04 32.22
CA ILE A 571 -14.62 13.99 31.75
C ILE A 571 -14.43 14.90 30.53
N ASP A 572 -13.30 15.62 30.47
CA ASP A 572 -12.78 16.32 29.29
C ASP A 572 -11.31 15.95 29.04
N SER A 573 -10.80 16.11 27.81
CA SER A 573 -9.40 15.79 27.47
C SER A 573 -8.83 16.59 26.31
N VAL A 574 -7.51 16.83 26.33
CA VAL A 574 -6.76 17.49 25.25
C VAL A 574 -5.45 16.76 24.93
N ASP A 575 -5.12 16.64 23.64
CA ASP A 575 -3.84 16.10 23.16
C ASP A 575 -2.89 17.22 22.75
N ILE A 576 -1.60 17.11 23.13
CA ILE A 576 -0.53 18.03 22.73
C ILE A 576 0.66 17.28 22.11
N GLN A 577 1.19 17.83 21.02
CA GLN A 577 2.19 17.16 20.16
C GLN A 577 3.60 17.72 20.40
N PRO A 578 4.68 16.91 20.29
CA PRO A 578 6.04 17.43 20.40
C PRO A 578 6.46 18.21 19.15
N ASN A 579 7.38 19.16 19.32
CA ASN A 579 8.14 19.70 18.19
C ASN A 579 9.18 18.66 17.74
N LYS A 580 9.26 18.46 16.42
CA LYS A 580 10.15 17.46 15.81
C LYS A 580 11.19 18.14 14.93
N VAL A 581 12.40 17.58 14.92
CA VAL A 581 13.53 18.06 14.13
C VAL A 581 14.20 16.90 13.38
N VAL A 582 14.69 17.14 12.17
CA VAL A 582 15.48 16.16 11.42
C VAL A 582 16.96 16.47 11.57
N LEU A 583 17.72 15.50 12.08
CA LEU A 583 19.17 15.57 12.18
C LEU A 583 19.81 14.63 11.16
N THR A 584 20.89 15.07 10.53
CA THR A 584 21.63 14.30 9.51
C THR A 584 23.05 14.05 9.99
N ALA A 585 23.53 12.82 9.90
CA ALA A 585 24.93 12.47 10.09
C ALA A 585 25.58 12.23 8.72
N ALA A 586 26.68 12.92 8.45
CA ALA A 586 27.43 12.84 7.20
C ALA A 586 28.93 12.63 7.48
N ALA A 587 29.64 12.03 6.52
CA ALA A 587 31.09 11.85 6.58
C ALA A 587 31.75 12.45 5.34
N SER A 588 32.97 12.96 5.47
CA SER A 588 33.77 13.47 4.35
C SER A 588 34.05 12.39 3.29
N VAL A 589 34.00 11.12 3.70
CA VAL A 589 34.04 9.94 2.82
C VAL A 589 32.69 9.21 2.96
N PRO A 590 31.80 9.29 1.94
CA PRO A 590 30.53 8.57 1.96
C PRO A 590 30.72 7.06 2.08
N GLY A 591 29.81 6.38 2.78
CA GLY A 591 29.87 4.93 3.02
C GLY A 591 30.48 4.53 4.37
N LEU A 592 31.14 5.46 5.09
CA LEU A 592 31.61 5.23 6.45
C LEU A 592 30.44 5.19 7.45
N GLN A 593 30.61 4.43 8.54
CA GLN A 593 29.65 4.26 9.61
C GLN A 593 29.73 5.41 10.62
N LEU A 594 28.59 5.96 11.02
CA LEU A 594 28.45 6.94 12.12
C LEU A 594 27.30 6.52 13.03
N VAL A 595 27.27 7.02 14.27
CA VAL A 595 26.13 6.87 15.18
C VAL A 595 25.41 8.20 15.32
N LEU A 596 24.11 8.20 15.06
CA LEU A 596 23.17 9.28 15.39
C LEU A 596 22.00 8.65 16.15
N GLY A 597 22.16 8.49 17.46
CA GLY A 597 21.34 7.63 18.33
C GLY A 597 21.53 6.13 18.07
N THR A 598 21.53 5.71 16.80
CA THR A 598 21.95 4.35 16.37
C THR A 598 22.93 4.47 15.22
N GLN A 599 23.69 3.41 14.99
CA GLN A 599 24.65 3.33 13.89
C GLN A 599 23.93 3.32 12.53
N GLY A 600 24.54 3.96 11.53
CA GLY A 600 24.10 3.96 10.13
C GLY A 600 25.23 4.36 9.17
N THR A 601 25.02 4.06 7.89
CA THR A 601 25.95 4.40 6.79
C THR A 601 25.77 5.85 6.38
N ALA A 602 26.83 6.66 6.44
CA ALA A 602 26.77 8.07 6.09
C ALA A 602 26.65 8.32 4.57
N PRO A 603 25.82 9.29 4.12
CA PRO A 603 24.96 10.13 4.94
C PRO A 603 23.60 9.47 5.27
N PHE A 604 23.10 9.68 6.49
CA PHE A 604 21.75 9.26 6.90
C PHE A 604 21.10 10.27 7.84
N SER A 605 19.76 10.26 7.92
CA SER A 605 18.98 11.20 8.73
C SER A 605 18.02 10.50 9.67
N LYS A 606 17.69 11.17 10.77
CA LYS A 606 16.70 10.73 11.75
C LYS A 606 15.90 11.90 12.31
N THR A 607 14.67 11.62 12.68
CA THR A 607 13.78 12.58 13.35
C THR A 607 13.88 12.42 14.86
N PHE A 608 14.04 13.52 15.58
CA PHE A 608 14.08 13.59 17.04
C PHE A 608 13.02 14.56 17.55
N VAL A 609 12.62 14.41 18.81
CA VAL A 609 11.93 15.48 19.55
C VAL A 609 12.96 16.53 19.96
N VAL A 610 12.60 17.81 19.85
CA VAL A 610 13.50 18.92 20.18
C VAL A 610 13.91 18.83 21.66
N ASN A 611 15.18 19.14 21.93
CA ASN A 611 15.84 19.09 23.23
C ASN A 611 16.04 17.67 23.82
N THR A 612 15.61 16.60 23.15
CA THR A 612 15.88 15.21 23.58
C THR A 612 17.39 14.88 23.46
N PRO A 613 18.00 14.22 24.46
CA PRO A 613 19.39 13.80 24.37
C PRO A 613 19.61 12.69 23.33
N PHE A 614 20.71 12.75 22.60
CA PHE A 614 21.13 11.70 21.67
C PHE A 614 22.66 11.53 21.67
N THR A 615 23.11 10.34 21.29
CA THR A 615 24.54 10.04 21.10
C THR A 615 24.96 10.30 19.66
N LEU A 616 26.05 11.05 19.49
CA LEU A 616 26.73 11.24 18.21
C LEU A 616 28.12 10.60 18.29
N GLN A 617 28.46 9.70 17.37
CA GLN A 617 29.77 9.05 17.34
C GLN A 617 30.30 8.91 15.92
N ALA A 618 31.57 9.23 15.73
CA ALA A 618 32.33 8.84 14.56
C ALA A 618 33.02 7.49 14.86
N ILE A 619 32.70 6.43 14.12
CA ILE A 619 33.37 5.14 14.33
C ILE A 619 34.80 5.26 13.79
N SER A 620 35.84 4.90 14.54
CA SER A 620 37.22 5.03 14.08
C SER A 620 38.15 4.04 14.80
N PRO A 621 39.15 3.45 14.10
CA PRO A 621 39.36 3.47 12.66
C PRO A 621 38.30 2.67 11.90
N GLN A 622 38.12 2.96 10.61
CA GLN A 622 37.25 2.21 9.71
C GLN A 622 38.00 1.80 8.46
N VAL A 623 37.62 0.67 7.86
CA VAL A 623 38.15 0.26 6.56
C VAL A 623 37.01 0.34 5.56
N LEU A 624 37.24 1.05 4.46
CA LEU A 624 36.32 1.09 3.34
C LEU A 624 37.09 0.68 2.09
N ARG A 625 36.80 -0.53 1.59
CA ARG A 625 37.59 -1.23 0.57
C ARG A 625 39.00 -1.54 1.09
N ASP A 626 40.04 -1.08 0.41
CA ASP A 626 41.45 -1.30 0.75
C ASP A 626 41.98 -0.24 1.73
N THR A 627 41.27 0.87 1.92
CA THR A 627 41.78 2.04 2.63
C THR A 627 41.23 2.11 4.05
N SER A 628 42.14 2.18 5.02
CA SER A 628 41.82 2.51 6.41
C SER A 628 41.69 4.02 6.58
N TYR A 629 40.64 4.46 7.26
CA TYR A 629 40.30 5.84 7.57
C TYR A 629 40.24 6.03 9.09
N VAL A 630 40.87 7.10 9.58
CA VAL A 630 40.81 7.53 10.98
C VAL A 630 40.01 8.82 11.09
N PHE A 631 39.20 8.93 12.14
CA PHE A 631 38.48 10.16 12.45
C PHE A 631 39.46 11.28 12.78
N ALA A 632 39.25 12.44 12.15
CA ALA A 632 40.06 13.63 12.37
C ALA A 632 39.32 14.66 13.25
N SER A 633 38.10 15.02 12.87
CA SER A 633 37.32 16.04 13.60
C SER A 633 35.86 16.07 13.17
N TRP A 634 34.99 16.61 14.02
CA TRP A 634 33.66 17.06 13.63
C TRP A 634 33.71 18.52 13.15
N GLU A 635 32.95 18.87 12.12
CA GLU A 635 32.89 20.27 11.64
C GLU A 635 32.34 21.24 12.70
N HIS A 636 31.37 20.80 13.52
CA HIS A 636 30.83 21.59 14.63
C HIS A 636 31.73 21.57 15.88
N GLY A 637 32.84 20.83 15.85
CA GLY A 637 33.73 20.59 16.98
C GLY A 637 33.28 19.47 17.94
N GLY A 638 34.07 19.25 18.99
CA GLY A 638 33.83 18.21 20.00
C GLY A 638 34.60 16.91 19.78
N ALA A 639 34.47 15.98 20.72
CA ALA A 639 35.17 14.69 20.70
C ALA A 639 34.55 13.70 19.69
N GLU A 640 35.24 12.59 19.44
CA GLU A 640 34.77 11.50 18.56
C GLU A 640 33.39 10.97 18.98
N LEU A 641 33.19 10.77 20.28
CA LEU A 641 31.92 10.42 20.93
C LEU A 641 31.39 11.61 21.72
N GLN A 642 30.14 11.99 21.49
CA GLN A 642 29.46 13.11 22.14
C GLN A 642 28.06 12.71 22.59
N SER A 643 27.60 13.28 23.70
CA SER A 643 26.19 13.31 24.08
C SER A 643 25.67 14.74 23.89
N LEU A 644 24.75 14.91 22.95
CA LEU A 644 24.18 16.21 22.56
C LEU A 644 22.67 16.20 22.82
N ARG A 645 22.03 17.37 22.73
CA ARG A 645 20.56 17.49 22.69
C ARG A 645 20.11 17.98 21.33
N ALA A 646 18.99 17.46 20.86
CA ALA A 646 18.45 17.79 19.55
C ALA A 646 18.13 19.30 19.46
N PRO A 647 18.71 20.04 18.49
CA PRO A 647 18.43 21.47 18.32
C PRO A 647 17.00 21.71 17.81
N ALA A 648 16.53 22.96 17.86
CA ALA A 648 15.20 23.35 17.36
C ALA A 648 15.11 23.44 15.83
N VAL A 649 16.22 23.26 15.11
CA VAL A 649 16.30 23.39 13.65
C VAL A 649 17.04 22.21 13.03
N ASN A 650 16.65 21.84 11.82
CA ASN A 650 17.30 20.74 11.10
C ASN A 650 18.80 21.01 10.98
N THR A 651 19.61 20.02 11.35
CA THR A 651 21.06 20.19 11.51
C THR A 651 21.81 19.00 10.95
N THR A 652 22.89 19.27 10.22
CA THR A 652 23.81 18.24 9.72
C THR A 652 25.09 18.24 10.54
N TYR A 653 25.48 17.07 11.04
CA TYR A 653 26.76 16.81 11.69
C TYR A 653 27.70 16.12 10.70
N LEU A 654 28.78 16.80 10.30
CA LEU A 654 29.76 16.29 9.35
C LEU A 654 31.04 15.81 10.06
N ALA A 655 31.34 14.52 9.97
CA ALA A 655 32.60 13.92 10.43
C ALA A 655 33.66 13.99 9.33
N GLN A 656 34.83 14.51 9.65
CA GLN A 656 36.00 14.52 8.78
C GLN A 656 36.88 13.31 9.09
N TYR A 657 37.20 12.52 8.05
CA TYR A 657 38.13 11.39 8.11
C TYR A 657 39.37 11.65 7.27
N GLN A 658 40.48 11.04 7.68
CA GLN A 658 41.75 11.02 6.95
C GLN A 658 42.15 9.57 6.66
N ALA A 659 42.70 9.31 5.47
CA ALA A 659 43.25 8.00 5.14
C ALA A 659 44.53 7.72 5.95
N SER A 660 44.68 6.51 6.49
CA SER A 660 45.80 6.12 7.35
C SER A 660 46.70 5.02 6.78
N ALA A 661 46.19 4.08 5.96
CA ALA A 661 46.97 3.05 5.25
C ALA A 661 46.12 2.29 4.21
N SER A 662 46.75 1.74 3.15
CA SER A 662 46.14 0.70 2.29
C SER A 662 46.52 -0.69 2.81
N LEU A 663 45.54 -1.60 2.90
CA LEU A 663 45.72 -2.97 3.42
C LEU A 663 46.30 -3.95 2.40
N GLN A 664 46.21 -3.64 1.11
CA GLN A 664 46.84 -4.41 0.03
C GLN A 664 48.29 -3.94 -0.15
N GLN A 665 49.23 -4.88 -0.22
CA GLN A 665 50.64 -4.58 -0.46
C GLN A 665 51.25 -5.54 -1.48
N PRO A 666 52.14 -5.06 -2.38
CA PRO A 666 52.84 -5.92 -3.33
C PRO A 666 53.54 -7.06 -2.62
N TYR A 667 53.46 -8.28 -3.16
CA TYR A 667 54.04 -9.46 -2.53
C TYR A 667 55.52 -9.28 -2.12
N SER A 668 56.33 -8.72 -3.02
CA SER A 668 57.77 -8.48 -2.80
C SER A 668 58.07 -7.20 -2.00
N GLY A 669 57.05 -6.45 -1.59
CA GLY A 669 57.16 -5.11 -1.04
C GLY A 669 57.34 -4.00 -2.09
N THR A 670 57.46 -4.35 -3.37
CA THR A 670 57.50 -3.39 -4.50
C THR A 670 56.63 -3.86 -5.67
N PRO A 671 55.99 -2.94 -6.43
CA PRO A 671 55.20 -3.31 -7.59
C PRO A 671 55.98 -4.08 -8.66
N ALA A 672 55.39 -5.14 -9.23
CA ALA A 672 56.00 -5.91 -10.32
C ALA A 672 56.06 -5.09 -11.62
N ALA A 673 57.20 -5.01 -12.29
CA ALA A 673 57.35 -4.19 -13.49
C ALA A 673 56.70 -4.82 -14.73
N LEU A 674 55.98 -4.02 -15.53
CA LEU A 674 55.54 -4.36 -16.88
C LEU A 674 56.29 -3.49 -17.91
N PRO A 675 56.91 -4.04 -18.97
CA PRO A 675 57.00 -5.47 -19.31
C PRO A 675 57.81 -6.27 -18.27
N GLY A 676 57.44 -7.53 -18.06
CA GLY A 676 58.02 -8.40 -17.04
C GLY A 676 57.21 -9.67 -16.80
N LYS A 677 57.73 -10.54 -15.93
CA LYS A 677 57.08 -11.80 -15.52
C LYS A 677 56.50 -11.64 -14.11
N ILE A 678 55.31 -12.17 -13.92
CA ILE A 678 54.59 -12.27 -12.64
C ILE A 678 54.34 -13.77 -12.39
N GLU A 679 54.92 -14.31 -11.33
CA GLU A 679 54.60 -15.67 -10.88
C GLU A 679 53.18 -15.66 -10.30
N ALA A 680 52.34 -16.62 -10.70
CA ALA A 680 50.93 -16.60 -10.30
C ALA A 680 50.76 -16.88 -8.79
N GLU A 681 51.70 -17.59 -8.18
CA GLU A 681 51.75 -17.82 -6.73
C GLU A 681 52.16 -16.60 -5.90
N ASP A 682 52.66 -15.53 -6.54
CA ASP A 682 53.19 -14.32 -5.89
C ASP A 682 52.17 -13.17 -5.89
N PHE A 683 50.89 -13.48 -5.64
CA PHE A 683 49.83 -12.51 -5.46
C PHE A 683 50.04 -11.64 -4.21
N ASP A 684 49.44 -10.45 -4.22
CA ASP A 684 49.59 -9.43 -3.19
C ASP A 684 49.25 -9.96 -1.78
N THR A 685 49.74 -9.25 -0.76
CA THR A 685 49.32 -9.48 0.63
C THR A 685 48.14 -8.58 0.97
N GLY A 686 47.23 -9.05 1.81
CA GLY A 686 45.99 -8.34 2.15
C GLY A 686 44.88 -9.28 2.64
N GLY A 687 44.93 -10.54 2.21
CA GLY A 687 43.99 -11.59 2.60
C GLY A 687 42.77 -11.70 1.68
N GLU A 688 41.89 -12.64 2.02
CA GLU A 688 40.64 -12.94 1.34
C GLU A 688 39.75 -11.69 1.20
N GLY A 689 39.24 -11.44 -0.02
CA GLY A 689 38.44 -10.27 -0.39
C GLY A 689 39.22 -8.95 -0.57
N ILE A 690 40.54 -8.96 -0.32
CA ILE A 690 41.43 -7.79 -0.49
C ILE A 690 42.49 -8.04 -1.57
N ALA A 691 43.24 -9.15 -1.49
CA ALA A 691 44.32 -9.48 -2.43
C ALA A 691 44.05 -10.75 -3.25
N TYR A 692 43.10 -11.57 -2.81
CA TYR A 692 42.60 -12.74 -3.53
C TYR A 692 41.14 -13.03 -3.13
N HIS A 693 40.47 -13.87 -3.92
CA HIS A 693 39.25 -14.57 -3.53
C HIS A 693 39.40 -16.05 -3.86
N ASP A 694 39.35 -16.89 -2.84
CA ASP A 694 39.30 -18.35 -2.96
C ASP A 694 37.94 -18.86 -2.49
N ALA A 695 37.33 -19.78 -3.23
CA ALA A 695 36.02 -20.32 -2.88
C ALA A 695 36.10 -21.40 -1.79
N SER A 696 37.30 -21.89 -1.51
CA SER A 696 37.60 -22.92 -0.53
C SER A 696 38.42 -22.35 0.63
N ILE A 697 38.44 -23.07 1.76
CA ILE A 697 39.19 -22.64 2.95
C ILE A 697 40.47 -23.47 3.04
N GLY A 698 41.60 -22.78 3.12
CA GLY A 698 42.94 -23.34 3.21
C GLY A 698 43.49 -23.87 1.89
N ASN A 699 44.81 -23.76 1.74
CA ASN A 699 45.54 -24.19 0.55
C ASN A 699 45.58 -25.73 0.41
N ALA A 700 44.78 -26.27 -0.51
CA ALA A 700 44.59 -27.67 -0.83
C ALA A 700 45.85 -28.36 -1.37
N GLY A 701 46.70 -27.62 -2.11
CA GLY A 701 48.01 -28.11 -2.54
C GLY A 701 49.03 -28.19 -1.39
N ASN A 702 48.77 -27.48 -0.29
CA ASN A 702 49.56 -27.40 0.93
C ASN A 702 51.06 -27.14 0.67
N GLN A 703 51.35 -26.31 -0.34
CA GLN A 703 52.69 -25.85 -0.69
C GLN A 703 52.68 -24.34 -0.83
N TYR A 704 53.69 -23.64 -0.30
CA TYR A 704 53.91 -22.18 -0.42
C TYR A 704 52.73 -21.30 0.07
N ARG A 705 53.03 -20.20 0.77
CA ARG A 705 52.00 -19.29 1.32
C ARG A 705 50.80 -20.00 2.00
N THR A 706 51.05 -21.08 2.76
CA THR A 706 50.01 -21.95 3.34
C THR A 706 49.10 -21.30 4.41
N ALA A 707 49.31 -20.02 4.72
CA ALA A 707 48.43 -19.22 5.55
C ALA A 707 47.34 -18.49 4.74
N ALA A 708 47.48 -18.41 3.41
CA ALA A 708 46.43 -17.98 2.50
C ALA A 708 45.60 -19.19 2.07
N ASP A 709 44.36 -18.93 1.67
CA ASP A 709 43.45 -19.98 1.20
C ASP A 709 43.75 -20.40 -0.24
N VAL A 710 44.40 -19.53 -1.04
CA VAL A 710 44.79 -19.82 -2.43
C VAL A 710 45.51 -21.16 -2.56
N ASP A 711 44.98 -22.00 -3.43
CA ASP A 711 45.49 -23.34 -3.71
C ASP A 711 46.77 -23.33 -4.56
N ILE A 712 47.89 -23.74 -3.95
CA ILE A 712 49.21 -23.70 -4.56
C ILE A 712 49.90 -25.06 -4.44
N GLU A 713 50.44 -25.54 -5.57
CA GLU A 713 51.17 -26.81 -5.65
C GLU A 713 52.55 -26.63 -6.32
N GLY A 714 53.38 -27.68 -6.29
CA GLY A 714 54.70 -27.66 -6.92
C GLY A 714 54.61 -27.78 -8.46
N CYS A 715 55.34 -26.92 -9.18
CA CYS A 715 55.34 -26.92 -10.64
C CYS A 715 56.42 -27.85 -11.22
N SER A 716 56.05 -28.63 -12.24
CA SER A 716 56.99 -29.51 -12.98
C SER A 716 58.07 -28.75 -13.76
N GLU A 717 57.86 -27.45 -14.04
CA GLU A 717 58.85 -26.55 -14.64
C GLU A 717 59.77 -25.86 -13.59
N GLY A 718 59.60 -26.22 -12.31
CA GLY A 718 60.29 -25.62 -11.17
C GLY A 718 59.49 -24.46 -10.54
N GLY A 719 59.63 -24.27 -9.22
CA GLY A 719 58.82 -23.29 -8.48
C GLY A 719 57.45 -23.85 -8.07
N PHE A 720 56.44 -22.99 -8.03
CA PHE A 720 55.07 -23.35 -7.71
C PHE A 720 54.12 -22.96 -8.86
N ASN A 721 52.86 -23.35 -8.76
CA ASN A 721 51.79 -22.87 -9.63
C ASN A 721 50.49 -22.80 -8.85
N ILE A 722 49.56 -21.99 -9.34
CA ILE A 722 48.17 -22.03 -8.89
C ILE A 722 47.51 -23.26 -9.51
N GLY A 723 46.76 -24.01 -8.71
CA GLY A 723 46.01 -25.18 -9.13
C GLY A 723 44.70 -25.29 -8.35
N TYR A 724 43.93 -26.36 -8.58
CA TYR A 724 42.65 -26.61 -7.89
C TYR A 724 41.59 -25.49 -8.01
N VAL A 725 41.80 -24.54 -8.92
CA VAL A 725 40.95 -23.36 -9.07
C VAL A 725 39.49 -23.68 -9.33
N ALA A 726 38.61 -22.83 -8.81
CA ALA A 726 37.18 -22.79 -9.11
C ALA A 726 36.81 -21.57 -9.98
N ALA A 727 35.66 -21.67 -10.66
CA ALA A 727 35.14 -20.55 -11.44
C ALA A 727 34.70 -19.41 -10.49
N GLY A 728 35.13 -18.18 -10.78
CA GLY A 728 34.86 -16.97 -10.00
C GLY A 728 35.97 -16.59 -9.01
N GLU A 729 36.98 -17.44 -8.82
CA GLU A 729 38.17 -17.11 -8.03
C GLU A 729 39.04 -16.07 -8.74
N TRP A 730 39.79 -15.29 -7.95
CA TRP A 730 40.67 -14.27 -8.51
C TRP A 730 41.89 -13.97 -7.61
N LEU A 731 42.96 -13.50 -8.25
CA LEU A 731 44.22 -13.12 -7.62
C LEU A 731 44.62 -11.71 -8.07
N GLU A 732 45.06 -10.85 -7.14
CA GLU A 732 45.53 -9.51 -7.46
C GLU A 732 47.04 -9.32 -7.26
N TYR A 733 47.61 -8.45 -8.11
CA TYR A 733 49.01 -8.11 -8.14
C TYR A 733 49.16 -6.60 -8.31
N THR A 734 49.97 -5.98 -7.46
CA THR A 734 50.35 -4.58 -7.66
C THR A 734 51.47 -4.55 -8.70
N VAL A 735 51.18 -3.96 -9.86
CA VAL A 735 52.12 -3.87 -10.99
C VAL A 735 52.47 -2.41 -11.29
N ASN A 736 53.61 -2.17 -11.91
CA ASN A 736 54.01 -0.85 -12.41
C ASN A 736 54.25 -0.93 -13.92
N VAL A 737 53.35 -0.34 -14.70
CA VAL A 737 53.52 -0.17 -16.15
C VAL A 737 54.62 0.84 -16.38
N THR A 738 55.83 0.36 -16.63
CA THR A 738 57.02 1.21 -16.80
C THR A 738 57.08 1.84 -18.17
N THR A 739 56.47 1.22 -19.18
CA THR A 739 56.45 1.69 -20.58
C THR A 739 55.01 1.69 -21.09
N PRO A 740 54.36 2.82 -21.34
CA PRO A 740 52.99 2.80 -21.85
C PRO A 740 52.95 2.19 -23.25
N GLY A 741 51.93 1.38 -23.56
CA GLY A 741 51.82 0.73 -24.87
C GLY A 741 50.99 -0.54 -24.88
N VAL A 742 50.89 -1.15 -26.06
CA VAL A 742 50.27 -2.47 -26.26
C VAL A 742 51.25 -3.55 -25.83
N TYR A 743 50.76 -4.53 -25.08
CA TYR A 743 51.54 -5.66 -24.63
C TYR A 743 51.02 -6.96 -25.23
N THR A 744 51.92 -7.90 -25.44
CA THR A 744 51.56 -9.31 -25.55
C THR A 744 51.65 -9.93 -24.16
N LEU A 745 50.51 -10.36 -23.63
CA LEU A 745 50.42 -11.18 -22.44
C LEU A 745 50.56 -12.65 -22.84
N ALA A 746 51.55 -13.32 -22.27
CA ALA A 746 51.76 -14.76 -22.34
C ALA A 746 51.39 -15.38 -20.98
N ALA A 747 50.42 -16.29 -20.94
CA ALA A 747 50.08 -17.05 -19.74
C ALA A 747 50.52 -18.51 -19.90
N ARG A 748 51.24 -19.04 -18.90
CA ARG A 748 51.70 -20.43 -18.87
C ARG A 748 50.68 -21.29 -18.11
N VAL A 749 49.95 -22.12 -18.86
CA VAL A 749 48.74 -22.81 -18.38
C VAL A 749 48.78 -24.31 -18.68
N ALA A 750 48.03 -25.09 -17.90
CA ALA A 750 47.93 -26.54 -18.07
C ALA A 750 46.55 -27.08 -17.67
N THR A 751 46.00 -28.03 -18.44
CA THR A 751 44.76 -28.73 -18.10
C THR A 751 44.62 -30.05 -18.89
N PRO A 752 44.05 -31.12 -18.30
CA PRO A 752 43.65 -32.32 -19.03
C PRO A 752 42.26 -32.21 -19.70
N TYR A 753 41.62 -31.03 -19.67
CA TYR A 753 40.22 -30.85 -20.10
C TYR A 753 40.05 -29.72 -21.12
N ASP A 754 39.05 -29.81 -21.99
CA ASP A 754 38.64 -28.73 -22.91
C ASP A 754 37.76 -27.68 -22.21
N GLY A 755 37.57 -26.53 -22.86
CA GLY A 755 36.57 -25.52 -22.47
C GLY A 755 36.92 -24.71 -21.22
N LYS A 756 38.21 -24.56 -20.92
CA LYS A 756 38.73 -23.79 -19.78
C LYS A 756 39.09 -22.37 -20.22
N SER A 757 38.94 -21.40 -19.33
CA SER A 757 39.25 -20.00 -19.63
C SER A 757 39.54 -19.17 -18.39
N PHE A 758 40.19 -18.02 -18.60
CA PHE A 758 40.42 -16.97 -17.62
C PHE A 758 40.38 -15.60 -18.32
N HIS A 759 40.34 -14.50 -17.57
CA HIS A 759 40.67 -13.18 -18.09
C HIS A 759 41.55 -12.41 -17.12
N VAL A 760 42.09 -11.28 -17.58
CA VAL A 760 42.91 -10.38 -16.78
C VAL A 760 42.30 -8.98 -16.79
N GLU A 761 42.22 -8.36 -15.62
CA GLU A 761 41.77 -7.00 -15.42
C GLU A 761 42.94 -6.09 -14.99
N LEU A 762 42.86 -4.80 -15.31
CA LEU A 762 43.77 -3.76 -14.82
C LEU A 762 42.95 -2.60 -14.26
N ASP A 763 43.17 -2.26 -12.98
CA ASP A 763 42.35 -1.32 -12.20
C ASP A 763 40.84 -1.63 -12.29
N GLY A 764 40.49 -2.93 -12.31
CA GLY A 764 39.11 -3.44 -12.40
C GLY A 764 38.48 -3.37 -13.80
N GLN A 765 39.25 -3.08 -14.85
CA GLN A 765 38.81 -3.16 -16.25
C GLN A 765 39.37 -4.41 -16.91
N ASP A 766 38.51 -5.24 -17.53
CA ASP A 766 38.94 -6.38 -18.34
C ASP A 766 39.79 -5.93 -19.54
N ILE A 767 41.02 -6.42 -19.63
CA ILE A 767 42.01 -6.08 -20.66
C ILE A 767 42.32 -7.24 -21.61
N THR A 768 41.64 -8.38 -21.48
CA THR A 768 41.89 -9.54 -22.36
C THR A 768 40.62 -10.13 -22.98
N GLY A 769 39.45 -9.92 -22.37
CA GLY A 769 38.32 -10.81 -22.58
C GLY A 769 38.64 -12.24 -22.12
N PRO A 770 37.75 -13.20 -22.39
CA PRO A 770 38.00 -14.60 -22.05
C PRO A 770 39.13 -15.19 -22.90
N VAL A 771 40.22 -15.57 -22.25
CA VAL A 771 41.36 -16.27 -22.84
C VAL A 771 41.17 -17.78 -22.68
N ALA A 772 41.10 -18.50 -23.80
CA ALA A 772 40.95 -19.94 -23.79
C ALA A 772 42.22 -20.65 -23.33
N VAL A 773 42.06 -21.63 -22.44
CA VAL A 773 43.12 -22.54 -21.99
C VAL A 773 42.98 -23.85 -22.77
N PRO A 774 43.96 -24.21 -23.63
CA PRO A 774 43.86 -25.38 -24.50
C PRO A 774 44.05 -26.69 -23.72
N LEU A 775 43.52 -27.79 -24.27
CA LEU A 775 43.81 -29.14 -23.79
C LEU A 775 45.32 -29.44 -23.90
N THR A 776 46.00 -29.52 -22.76
CA THR A 776 47.45 -29.75 -22.72
C THR A 776 47.84 -31.20 -22.39
N GLY A 777 46.88 -32.01 -21.93
CA GLY A 777 47.05 -33.44 -21.66
C GLY A 777 47.35 -33.79 -20.20
N GLY A 778 47.40 -32.81 -19.30
CA GLY A 778 47.62 -33.02 -17.87
C GLY A 778 47.78 -31.71 -17.09
N PHE A 779 47.54 -31.72 -15.78
CA PHE A 779 47.67 -30.54 -14.91
C PHE A 779 49.10 -29.98 -14.80
N GLN A 780 50.10 -30.78 -15.20
CA GLN A 780 51.51 -30.41 -15.20
C GLN A 780 52.13 -30.51 -16.61
N ALA A 781 51.28 -30.58 -17.65
CA ALA A 781 51.68 -30.52 -19.05
C ALA A 781 51.43 -29.09 -19.56
N TRP A 782 52.48 -28.31 -19.77
CA TRP A 782 52.35 -26.85 -19.89
C TRP A 782 52.35 -26.35 -21.34
N GLN A 783 51.42 -25.46 -21.66
CA GLN A 783 51.41 -24.67 -22.88
C GLN A 783 51.35 -23.18 -22.56
N THR A 784 51.79 -22.34 -23.51
CA THR A 784 51.71 -20.89 -23.37
C THR A 784 50.64 -20.36 -24.31
N VAL A 785 49.67 -19.66 -23.76
CA VAL A 785 48.66 -18.93 -24.52
C VAL A 785 49.04 -17.46 -24.58
N TYR A 786 48.71 -16.81 -25.69
CA TYR A 786 49.07 -15.41 -25.95
C TYR A 786 47.81 -14.60 -26.21
N VAL A 787 47.74 -13.41 -25.63
CA VAL A 787 46.70 -12.41 -25.89
C VAL A 787 47.33 -11.02 -25.96
N THR A 788 46.84 -10.19 -26.87
CA THR A 788 47.28 -8.80 -26.99
C THR A 788 46.39 -7.92 -26.11
N THR A 789 47.00 -7.08 -25.27
CA THR A 789 46.25 -6.14 -24.43
C THR A 789 45.88 -4.88 -25.21
N PRO A 790 44.87 -4.11 -24.75
CA PRO A 790 44.77 -2.69 -25.07
C PRO A 790 46.06 -1.93 -24.69
N ALA A 791 46.21 -0.70 -25.18
CA ALA A 791 47.30 0.17 -24.77
C ALA A 791 47.20 0.50 -23.27
N LEU A 792 48.18 0.06 -22.49
CA LEU A 792 48.22 0.27 -21.05
C LEU A 792 48.93 1.59 -20.73
N ALA A 793 48.37 2.38 -19.81
CA ALA A 793 48.96 3.64 -19.36
C ALA A 793 50.05 3.38 -18.31
N ALA A 794 51.11 4.20 -18.32
CA ALA A 794 52.20 4.10 -17.37
C ALA A 794 51.74 4.37 -15.92
N GLY A 795 52.42 3.72 -14.97
CA GLY A 795 52.22 3.92 -13.53
C GLY A 795 51.86 2.64 -12.78
N VAL A 796 51.71 2.78 -11.46
CA VAL A 796 51.29 1.70 -10.58
C VAL A 796 49.80 1.40 -10.80
N LYS A 797 49.46 0.12 -10.84
CA LYS A 797 48.16 -0.45 -11.21
C LYS A 797 47.90 -1.70 -10.37
N VAL A 798 46.63 -2.08 -10.25
CA VAL A 798 46.23 -3.40 -9.71
C VAL A 798 45.84 -4.29 -10.88
N LEU A 799 46.58 -5.37 -11.08
CA LEU A 799 46.28 -6.40 -12.07
C LEU A 799 45.52 -7.53 -11.38
N ARG A 800 44.39 -7.96 -11.93
CA ARG A 800 43.61 -9.09 -11.41
C ARG A 800 43.57 -10.21 -12.43
N LEU A 801 43.95 -11.42 -12.03
CA LEU A 801 43.69 -12.65 -12.77
C LEU A 801 42.37 -13.25 -12.27
N VAL A 802 41.42 -13.49 -13.16
CA VAL A 802 40.11 -14.07 -12.82
C VAL A 802 39.94 -15.41 -13.51
N MET A 803 39.59 -16.43 -12.74
CA MET A 803 39.39 -17.80 -13.22
C MET A 803 37.93 -17.96 -13.66
N GLU A 804 37.69 -18.10 -14.96
CA GLU A 804 36.32 -18.22 -15.51
C GLU A 804 35.80 -19.67 -15.51
N ALA A 805 36.70 -20.64 -15.31
CA ALA A 805 36.38 -22.06 -15.27
C ALA A 805 37.22 -22.78 -14.20
N ALA A 806 36.73 -23.90 -13.68
CA ALA A 806 37.49 -24.74 -12.74
C ALA A 806 38.47 -25.69 -13.46
N ASP A 807 39.35 -26.35 -12.72
CA ASP A 807 40.22 -27.46 -13.17
C ASP A 807 41.27 -27.09 -14.25
N PHE A 808 42.00 -26.00 -14.05
CA PHE A 808 43.22 -25.71 -14.79
C PHE A 808 44.28 -25.07 -13.90
N ASN A 809 45.53 -25.15 -14.30
CA ASN A 809 46.66 -24.60 -13.56
C ASN A 809 47.25 -23.39 -14.27
N VAL A 810 47.72 -22.41 -13.50
CA VAL A 810 48.43 -21.22 -13.99
C VAL A 810 49.77 -21.13 -13.28
N ASN A 811 50.86 -21.12 -14.05
CA ASN A 811 52.22 -20.97 -13.51
C ASN A 811 52.60 -19.48 -13.44
N TYR A 812 52.54 -18.76 -14.57
CA TYR A 812 52.90 -17.35 -14.60
C TYR A 812 52.19 -16.57 -15.70
N LEU A 813 52.19 -15.25 -15.55
CA LEU A 813 51.85 -14.25 -16.56
C LEU A 813 53.13 -13.49 -16.98
N ALA A 814 53.34 -13.28 -18.27
CA ALA A 814 54.48 -12.53 -18.77
C ALA A 814 54.03 -11.50 -19.82
N PHE A 815 54.41 -10.25 -19.61
CA PHE A 815 54.09 -9.15 -20.51
C PHE A 815 55.34 -8.74 -21.29
N THR A 816 55.26 -8.78 -22.60
CA THR A 816 56.29 -8.24 -23.51
C THR A 816 55.71 -7.12 -24.34
N ASN A 817 56.55 -6.16 -24.76
CA ASN A 817 56.10 -5.10 -25.67
C ASN A 817 55.62 -5.74 -26.97
N GLY A 818 54.35 -5.52 -27.33
CA GLY A 818 53.81 -6.01 -28.60
C GLY A 818 54.34 -5.15 -29.76
N THR A 819 54.87 -5.79 -30.82
CA THR A 819 55.01 -5.12 -32.11
C THR A 819 53.63 -5.05 -32.75
N GLY A 820 53.04 -3.85 -32.81
CA GLY A 820 51.67 -3.66 -33.26
C GLY A 820 51.43 -4.14 -34.69
N GLY A 821 50.74 -5.27 -34.85
CA GLY A 821 49.79 -5.45 -35.94
C GLY A 821 48.53 -4.69 -35.54
N THR A 822 48.30 -3.53 -36.13
CA THR A 822 47.14 -2.71 -35.81
C THR A 822 45.91 -3.35 -36.45
N THR A 823 44.99 -3.90 -35.65
CA THR A 823 43.62 -4.14 -36.14
C THR A 823 43.07 -2.79 -36.60
N ALA A 824 42.94 -2.61 -37.92
CA ALA A 824 42.49 -1.34 -38.47
C ALA A 824 40.98 -1.21 -38.27
N ASN A 825 40.54 -0.17 -37.56
CA ASN A 825 39.12 0.10 -37.40
C ASN A 825 38.54 0.60 -38.73
N ILE A 826 37.46 -0.04 -39.19
CA ILE A 826 36.67 0.46 -40.32
C ILE A 826 35.30 0.94 -39.85
N PRO A 827 34.78 2.08 -40.34
CA PRO A 827 35.27 2.90 -41.46
C PRO A 827 36.59 3.62 -41.18
N GLY A 828 37.45 3.70 -42.19
CA GLY A 828 38.82 4.20 -42.08
C GLY A 828 39.66 3.85 -43.32
N ARG A 829 40.78 4.55 -43.49
CA ARG A 829 41.77 4.31 -44.55
C ARG A 829 42.88 3.39 -44.06
N LEU A 830 43.25 2.42 -44.88
CA LEU A 830 44.34 1.48 -44.68
C LEU A 830 45.38 1.69 -45.80
N GLU A 831 46.64 1.82 -45.41
CA GLU A 831 47.75 1.81 -46.37
C GLU A 831 48.00 0.38 -46.84
N ALA A 832 48.27 0.19 -48.13
CA ALA A 832 48.34 -1.15 -48.73
C ALA A 832 49.61 -1.92 -48.32
N GLU A 833 50.66 -1.24 -47.89
CA GLU A 833 51.85 -1.86 -47.32
C GLU A 833 51.67 -2.33 -45.87
N ALA A 834 50.55 -2.00 -45.22
CA ALA A 834 50.26 -2.36 -43.83
C ALA A 834 49.46 -3.67 -43.69
N TYR A 835 49.85 -4.68 -44.48
CA TYR A 835 49.24 -6.03 -44.42
C TYR A 835 49.79 -6.85 -43.24
N ASP A 836 48.99 -7.79 -42.74
CA ASP A 836 49.42 -8.77 -41.73
C ASP A 836 50.16 -9.94 -42.36
N GLU A 837 49.65 -10.44 -43.50
CA GLU A 837 50.25 -11.52 -44.29
C GLU A 837 50.13 -11.21 -45.79
N MET A 838 51.06 -11.71 -46.61
CA MET A 838 51.00 -11.55 -48.07
C MET A 838 51.62 -12.73 -48.83
N ASN A 839 51.33 -12.78 -50.13
CA ASN A 839 51.98 -13.69 -51.07
C ASN A 839 52.22 -13.03 -52.43
N GLY A 840 53.47 -13.10 -52.91
CA GLY A 840 53.85 -12.78 -54.29
C GLY A 840 54.13 -11.30 -54.59
N ILE A 841 53.73 -10.39 -53.69
CA ILE A 841 53.85 -8.95 -53.91
C ILE A 841 55.19 -8.36 -53.46
N GLY A 842 55.52 -7.16 -53.96
CA GLY A 842 56.63 -6.33 -53.47
C GLY A 842 56.16 -4.93 -53.07
N THR A 843 56.99 -4.21 -52.32
CA THR A 843 56.75 -2.80 -51.97
C THR A 843 57.76 -1.88 -52.68
N GLU A 844 57.32 -0.70 -53.07
CA GLU A 844 58.17 0.38 -53.61
C GLU A 844 57.74 1.75 -53.08
N ALA A 845 58.59 2.77 -53.22
CA ALA A 845 58.23 4.13 -52.85
C ALA A 845 57.17 4.68 -53.81
N THR A 846 56.06 5.19 -53.26
CA THR A 846 54.97 5.73 -54.07
C THR A 846 55.24 7.16 -54.53
N ALA A 847 54.86 7.46 -55.78
CA ALA A 847 54.82 8.83 -56.30
C ALA A 847 53.45 9.52 -56.08
N ASP A 848 52.51 8.86 -55.41
CA ASP A 848 51.18 9.43 -55.11
C ASP A 848 51.23 10.53 -54.04
N GLU A 849 50.14 11.28 -53.92
CA GLU A 849 50.00 12.31 -52.89
C GLU A 849 50.07 11.71 -51.47
N GLY A 850 50.99 12.24 -50.65
CA GLY A 850 51.25 11.76 -49.29
C GLY A 850 52.59 11.02 -49.12
N GLY A 851 53.21 10.56 -50.21
CA GLY A 851 54.41 9.71 -50.14
C GLY A 851 54.13 8.36 -49.44
N GLY A 852 55.17 7.66 -48.99
CA GLY A 852 55.05 6.33 -48.36
C GLY A 852 55.49 5.20 -49.28
N GLN A 853 55.00 3.99 -49.03
CA GLN A 853 55.18 2.85 -49.94
C GLN A 853 53.87 2.53 -50.66
N ASN A 854 53.95 1.81 -51.77
CA ASN A 854 52.81 1.15 -52.38
C ASN A 854 53.13 -0.33 -52.62
N ILE A 855 52.09 -1.12 -52.86
CA ILE A 855 52.24 -2.49 -53.36
C ILE A 855 52.42 -2.47 -54.88
N GLY A 856 53.35 -3.27 -55.37
CA GLY A 856 53.63 -3.47 -56.80
C GLY A 856 54.17 -4.86 -57.12
N TRP A 857 54.54 -5.08 -58.39
CA TRP A 857 54.90 -6.39 -58.97
C TRP A 857 53.80 -7.47 -58.81
N VAL A 858 52.54 -7.04 -58.79
CA VAL A 858 51.39 -7.93 -58.57
C VAL A 858 51.12 -8.81 -59.80
N ALA A 859 51.19 -10.13 -59.61
CA ALA A 859 50.81 -11.13 -60.59
C ALA A 859 49.43 -11.75 -60.28
N ALA A 860 48.84 -12.43 -61.27
CA ALA A 860 47.57 -13.14 -61.07
C ALA A 860 47.74 -14.26 -60.03
N GLY A 861 46.95 -14.23 -58.96
CA GLY A 861 47.01 -15.18 -57.85
C GLY A 861 47.64 -14.63 -56.56
N ASP A 862 48.30 -13.48 -56.63
CA ASP A 862 48.90 -12.81 -55.46
C ASP A 862 47.83 -12.23 -54.53
N TRP A 863 48.18 -12.06 -53.25
CA TRP A 863 47.25 -11.56 -52.24
C TRP A 863 47.91 -10.93 -51.02
N MET A 864 47.10 -10.22 -50.25
CA MET A 864 47.47 -9.55 -49.00
C MET A 864 46.27 -9.53 -48.04
N ASP A 865 46.51 -9.89 -46.77
CA ASP A 865 45.50 -9.98 -45.70
C ASP A 865 45.63 -8.83 -44.70
N TYR A 866 44.49 -8.34 -44.24
CA TYR A 866 44.38 -7.28 -43.25
C TYR A 866 43.35 -7.65 -42.20
N HIS A 867 43.74 -7.55 -40.93
CA HIS A 867 42.89 -7.74 -39.78
C HIS A 867 42.22 -6.40 -39.47
N VAL A 868 40.90 -6.37 -39.58
CA VAL A 868 40.09 -5.16 -39.40
C VAL A 868 39.06 -5.38 -38.32
N ASN A 869 38.74 -4.32 -37.58
CA ASN A 869 37.58 -4.29 -36.70
C ASN A 869 36.48 -3.47 -37.36
N VAL A 870 35.40 -4.14 -37.74
CA VAL A 870 34.25 -3.48 -38.35
C VAL A 870 33.39 -2.91 -37.24
N SER A 871 33.55 -1.61 -37.00
CA SER A 871 32.89 -0.93 -35.89
C SER A 871 31.36 -0.97 -35.97
N THR A 872 30.78 -1.15 -37.16
CA THR A 872 29.33 -1.25 -37.36
C THR A 872 29.00 -2.11 -38.59
N ALA A 873 28.05 -3.04 -38.45
CA ALA A 873 27.60 -3.85 -39.59
C ALA A 873 26.88 -2.96 -40.61
N GLY A 874 27.16 -3.12 -41.90
CA GLY A 874 26.47 -2.32 -42.92
C GLY A 874 27.09 -2.38 -44.31
N ALA A 875 26.48 -1.64 -45.23
CA ALA A 875 27.01 -1.43 -46.58
C ALA A 875 28.02 -0.28 -46.57
N TYR A 876 29.26 -0.59 -46.93
CA TYR A 876 30.39 0.34 -47.04
C TYR A 876 30.69 0.63 -48.50
N THR A 877 31.04 1.89 -48.80
CA THR A 877 31.78 2.21 -50.02
C THR A 877 33.27 2.05 -49.73
N VAL A 878 33.94 1.21 -50.54
CA VAL A 878 35.39 0.99 -50.47
C VAL A 878 36.04 1.68 -51.64
N ALA A 879 36.94 2.61 -51.37
CA ALA A 879 37.77 3.26 -52.37
C ALA A 879 39.15 2.58 -52.42
N PHE A 880 39.65 2.26 -53.60
CA PHE A 880 40.99 1.70 -53.83
C PHE A 880 41.81 2.67 -54.69
N ARG A 881 42.98 3.06 -54.20
CA ARG A 881 43.89 3.94 -54.91
C ARG A 881 44.91 3.13 -55.70
N VAL A 882 44.72 3.06 -57.01
CA VAL A 882 45.39 2.10 -57.90
C VAL A 882 46.11 2.77 -59.06
N ALA A 883 47.13 2.11 -59.59
CA ALA A 883 47.86 2.51 -60.81
C ALA A 883 48.14 1.28 -61.70
N SER A 884 48.17 1.45 -63.02
CA SER A 884 48.47 0.36 -63.96
C SER A 884 49.06 0.90 -65.27
N ALA A 885 50.05 0.20 -65.82
CA ALA A 885 50.58 0.44 -67.16
C ALA A 885 49.58 0.01 -68.26
N PRO A 886 49.88 0.16 -69.57
CA PRO A 886 48.95 -0.24 -70.63
C PRO A 886 48.64 -1.76 -70.58
N GLY A 887 47.43 -2.11 -70.17
CA GLY A 887 46.97 -3.51 -70.01
C GLY A 887 45.83 -3.66 -68.99
N GLY A 888 45.86 -2.85 -67.92
CA GLY A 888 44.87 -2.91 -66.84
C GLY A 888 44.94 -4.21 -66.02
N GLY A 889 44.03 -4.37 -65.06
CA GLY A 889 43.94 -5.56 -64.21
C GLY A 889 42.63 -5.65 -63.44
N GLN A 890 42.52 -6.62 -62.53
CA GLN A 890 41.35 -6.79 -61.67
C GLN A 890 41.77 -7.22 -60.27
N LEU A 891 41.29 -6.49 -59.27
CA LEU A 891 41.40 -6.88 -57.86
C LEU A 891 40.05 -7.37 -57.34
N GLU A 892 40.11 -8.22 -56.32
CA GLU A 892 38.96 -8.68 -55.56
C GLU A 892 39.17 -8.40 -54.08
N LEU A 893 38.14 -7.88 -53.41
CA LEU A 893 38.08 -7.88 -51.94
C LEU A 893 37.36 -9.16 -51.50
N ARG A 894 37.98 -9.94 -50.62
CA ARG A 894 37.48 -11.23 -50.14
C ARG A 894 37.42 -11.30 -48.61
N SER A 895 36.57 -12.19 -48.12
CA SER A 895 36.58 -12.67 -46.73
C SER A 895 36.66 -14.19 -46.77
N GLY A 896 37.79 -14.75 -46.33
CA GLY A 896 38.12 -16.16 -46.57
C GLY A 896 38.14 -16.48 -48.07
N THR A 897 37.34 -17.47 -48.51
CA THR A 897 37.23 -17.85 -49.92
C THR A 897 36.14 -17.10 -50.70
N ALA A 898 35.33 -16.26 -50.01
CA ALA A 898 34.20 -15.57 -50.62
C ALA A 898 34.63 -14.20 -51.19
N THR A 899 34.32 -13.95 -52.47
CA THR A 899 34.51 -12.65 -53.11
C THR A 899 33.39 -11.69 -52.73
N LEU A 900 33.74 -10.61 -52.02
CA LEU A 900 32.83 -9.55 -51.57
C LEU A 900 32.61 -8.50 -52.67
N ALA A 901 33.66 -8.18 -53.43
CA ALA A 901 33.59 -7.33 -54.61
C ALA A 901 34.73 -7.64 -55.60
N SER A 902 34.47 -7.43 -56.89
CA SER A 902 35.47 -7.46 -57.96
C SER A 902 35.53 -6.08 -58.63
N VAL A 903 36.74 -5.55 -58.82
CA VAL A 903 36.95 -4.19 -59.34
C VAL A 903 37.95 -4.23 -60.50
N ASN A 904 37.50 -3.77 -61.67
CA ASN A 904 38.39 -3.60 -62.83
C ASN A 904 39.24 -2.34 -62.64
N ILE A 905 40.52 -2.45 -62.99
CA ILE A 905 41.51 -1.39 -62.96
C ILE A 905 41.89 -1.11 -64.41
N ASP A 906 41.44 0.03 -64.95
CA ASP A 906 41.83 0.46 -66.29
C ASP A 906 43.28 0.97 -66.31
N ALA A 907 43.90 1.00 -67.50
CA ALA A 907 45.24 1.55 -67.66
C ALA A 907 45.28 3.04 -67.27
N THR A 908 46.11 3.39 -66.29
CA THR A 908 46.15 4.74 -65.71
C THR A 908 47.22 5.63 -66.33
N GLY A 909 48.00 5.10 -67.28
CA GLY A 909 49.06 5.82 -68.01
C GLY A 909 50.48 5.53 -67.51
N GLY A 910 50.64 4.73 -66.44
CA GLY A 910 51.93 4.29 -65.92
C GLY A 910 51.84 3.71 -64.51
N TRP A 911 52.86 2.96 -64.08
CA TRP A 911 52.90 2.25 -62.79
C TRP A 911 52.80 3.13 -61.54
N GLN A 912 53.01 4.43 -61.70
CA GLN A 912 52.96 5.43 -60.64
C GLN A 912 52.00 6.58 -60.99
N SER A 913 51.07 6.35 -61.93
CA SER A 913 49.99 7.27 -62.28
C SER A 913 48.70 6.79 -61.62
N TRP A 914 48.21 7.50 -60.61
CA TRP A 914 47.24 6.95 -59.68
C TRP A 914 45.81 7.45 -59.95
N THR A 915 44.84 6.54 -59.96
CA THR A 915 43.39 6.82 -59.95
C THR A 915 42.71 6.14 -58.76
N THR A 916 41.48 6.54 -58.44
CA THR A 916 40.68 5.90 -57.38
C THR A 916 39.48 5.21 -58.00
N VAL A 917 39.33 3.93 -57.73
CA VAL A 917 38.18 3.11 -58.11
C VAL A 917 37.41 2.71 -56.87
N THR A 918 36.10 2.49 -56.99
CA THR A 918 35.25 2.21 -55.82
C THR A 918 34.40 0.96 -56.01
N ALA A 919 34.14 0.26 -54.91
CA ALA A 919 33.15 -0.80 -54.81
C ALA A 919 32.21 -0.57 -53.62
N THR A 920 31.10 -1.29 -53.57
CA THR A 920 30.24 -1.35 -52.38
C THR A 920 30.25 -2.76 -51.84
N VAL A 921 30.48 -2.91 -50.53
CA VAL A 921 30.53 -4.21 -49.85
C VAL A 921 29.71 -4.17 -48.57
N SER A 922 29.08 -5.29 -48.21
CA SER A 922 28.34 -5.41 -46.95
C SER A 922 29.17 -6.21 -45.96
N LEU A 923 29.46 -5.65 -44.79
CA LEU A 923 30.33 -6.26 -43.78
C LEU A 923 29.59 -6.44 -42.45
N PRO A 924 29.72 -7.58 -41.77
CA PRO A 924 29.26 -7.74 -40.39
C PRO A 924 30.16 -6.96 -39.43
N ALA A 925 29.63 -6.56 -38.27
CA ALA A 925 30.41 -5.91 -37.21
C ALA A 925 31.35 -6.90 -36.52
N GLY A 926 32.46 -6.39 -35.98
CA GLY A 926 33.46 -7.17 -35.25
C GLY A 926 34.75 -7.38 -36.04
N GLU A 927 35.70 -8.04 -35.39
CA GLU A 927 37.01 -8.33 -35.97
C GLU A 927 36.92 -9.41 -37.04
N GLN A 928 37.55 -9.16 -38.19
CA GLN A 928 37.64 -10.13 -39.28
C GLN A 928 38.85 -9.83 -40.18
N THR A 929 39.32 -10.85 -40.88
CA THR A 929 40.39 -10.71 -41.88
C THR A 929 39.79 -10.49 -43.26
N LEU A 930 40.15 -9.37 -43.89
CA LEU A 930 39.82 -9.07 -45.27
C LEU A 930 41.06 -9.26 -46.15
N ARG A 931 40.85 -9.86 -47.33
CA ARG A 931 41.91 -10.13 -48.31
C ARG A 931 41.73 -9.29 -49.55
N ILE A 932 42.79 -8.63 -50.00
CA ILE A 932 42.89 -8.14 -51.39
C ILE A 932 43.56 -9.23 -52.22
N TYR A 933 42.86 -9.69 -53.26
CA TYR A 933 43.30 -10.77 -54.14
C TYR A 933 43.41 -10.29 -55.58
N ALA A 934 44.52 -10.59 -56.25
CA ALA A 934 44.76 -10.25 -57.65
C ALA A 934 44.16 -11.30 -58.59
N ALA A 935 42.94 -11.04 -59.09
CA ALA A 935 42.29 -11.91 -60.08
C ALA A 935 43.04 -11.89 -61.42
N THR A 936 43.55 -10.72 -61.80
CA THR A 936 44.61 -10.56 -62.82
C THR A 936 45.69 -9.63 -62.28
N GLY A 937 46.93 -9.75 -62.76
CA GLY A 937 48.06 -8.94 -62.32
C GLY A 937 48.14 -7.58 -63.03
N ASP A 938 49.35 -7.00 -63.00
CA ASP A 938 49.74 -5.78 -63.71
C ASP A 938 49.09 -4.47 -63.19
N TRP A 939 48.95 -4.36 -61.86
CA TRP A 939 48.54 -3.13 -61.16
C TRP A 939 49.30 -2.93 -59.85
N ASN A 940 49.34 -1.67 -59.41
CA ASN A 940 49.87 -1.22 -58.12
C ASN A 940 48.71 -0.69 -57.25
N LEU A 941 48.82 -0.83 -55.92
CA LEU A 941 47.84 -0.34 -54.94
C LEU A 941 48.55 0.45 -53.84
N ASN A 942 48.06 1.66 -53.56
CA ASN A 942 48.62 2.56 -52.56
C ASN A 942 47.88 2.45 -51.22
N TRP A 943 46.57 2.60 -51.24
CA TRP A 943 45.71 2.52 -50.05
C TRP A 943 44.29 2.15 -50.43
N PHE A 944 43.51 1.77 -49.43
CA PHE A 944 42.07 1.58 -49.57
C PHE A 944 41.31 2.10 -48.35
N GLU A 945 40.11 2.62 -48.55
CA GLU A 945 39.34 3.32 -47.51
C GLU A 945 37.88 2.88 -47.49
N PHE A 946 37.38 2.55 -46.30
CA PHE A 946 35.99 2.20 -46.05
C PHE A 946 35.23 3.39 -45.50
N THR A 947 34.11 3.75 -46.13
CA THR A 947 33.21 4.82 -45.65
C THR A 947 31.78 4.32 -45.51
N LEU A 948 31.12 4.72 -44.42
CA LEU A 948 29.68 4.51 -44.21
C LEU A 948 28.88 5.65 -44.86
N PRO A 949 27.71 5.38 -45.47
CA PRO A 949 26.80 6.42 -45.92
C PRO A 949 26.36 7.32 -44.75
N ALA A 950 26.42 8.65 -44.92
CA ALA A 950 26.09 9.59 -43.84
C ALA A 950 24.60 9.53 -43.44
N ASN A 951 24.31 9.11 -42.20
CA ASN A 951 23.01 9.30 -41.55
C ASN A 951 23.19 10.12 -40.26
N ASN A 952 22.84 11.41 -40.30
CA ASN A 952 22.85 12.30 -39.14
C ASN A 952 21.54 12.08 -38.34
N GLY A 953 21.63 11.67 -37.07
CA GLY A 953 20.46 11.44 -36.22
C GLY A 953 19.56 12.69 -36.11
N LYS A 954 18.25 12.50 -36.27
CA LYS A 954 17.22 13.56 -36.18
C LYS A 954 16.33 13.35 -34.95
N LEU A 955 15.86 14.43 -34.33
CA LEU A 955 14.90 14.40 -33.20
C LEU A 955 13.59 15.16 -33.45
N PRO A 956 12.44 14.69 -32.93
CA PRO A 956 11.17 15.42 -32.99
C PRO A 956 11.21 16.62 -32.03
N GLU A 957 11.10 17.82 -32.61
CA GLU A 957 10.88 19.13 -31.98
C GLU A 957 11.89 19.69 -30.93
N ALA A 958 12.34 20.92 -31.20
CA ALA A 958 13.40 21.65 -30.50
C ALA A 958 13.07 22.18 -29.07
N GLY A 959 12.00 21.70 -28.43
CA GLY A 959 11.49 22.25 -27.15
C GLY A 959 11.77 21.44 -25.89
N ALA A 960 11.91 20.11 -25.99
CA ALA A 960 11.87 19.22 -24.82
C ALA A 960 13.22 18.57 -24.41
N ALA A 961 14.30 18.82 -25.15
CA ALA A 961 15.58 18.19 -24.88
C ALA A 961 16.22 18.73 -23.59
N LEU A 962 16.22 17.89 -22.56
CA LEU A 962 16.93 18.07 -21.29
C LEU A 962 18.25 17.30 -21.32
N VAL A 963 19.33 17.99 -20.96
CA VAL A 963 20.65 17.40 -20.72
C VAL A 963 20.82 17.23 -19.21
N TYR A 964 20.89 15.99 -18.72
CA TYR A 964 20.98 15.71 -17.29
C TYR A 964 21.81 14.45 -16.99
N PRO A 965 22.51 14.37 -15.83
CA PRO A 965 22.75 15.48 -14.90
C PRO A 965 23.61 16.57 -15.54
N ASN A 966 23.56 17.79 -14.99
CA ASN A 966 24.43 18.90 -15.40
C ASN A 966 24.66 19.81 -14.19
N PRO A 967 25.82 19.75 -13.52
CA PRO A 967 27.07 19.10 -13.96
C PRO A 967 27.03 17.56 -14.01
N ALA A 968 27.90 16.92 -14.81
CA ALA A 968 28.00 15.47 -14.98
C ALA A 968 29.44 14.96 -14.86
N ASN A 969 29.61 13.74 -14.30
CA ASN A 969 30.90 13.05 -14.22
C ASN A 969 31.17 12.22 -15.47
N ASN A 970 30.45 11.12 -15.68
CA ASN A 970 30.81 10.16 -16.73
C ASN A 970 29.72 9.98 -17.79
N MET A 971 28.46 10.20 -17.45
CA MET A 971 27.32 9.96 -18.33
C MET A 971 26.43 11.19 -18.42
N LEU A 972 25.92 11.43 -19.62
CA LEU A 972 25.00 12.50 -19.95
C LEU A 972 23.76 11.92 -20.63
N THR A 973 22.58 12.15 -20.08
CA THR A 973 21.32 11.74 -20.69
C THR A 973 20.73 12.87 -21.54
N LEU A 974 20.37 12.53 -22.78
CA LEU A 974 19.71 13.38 -23.77
C LEU A 974 18.23 12.99 -23.86
N ARG A 975 17.40 13.53 -22.95
CA ARG A 975 15.96 13.18 -22.89
C ARG A 975 15.25 13.63 -24.16
N GLY A 976 14.52 12.71 -24.80
CA GLY A 976 13.82 12.96 -26.07
C GLY A 976 14.43 12.25 -27.28
N MET A 977 15.59 11.59 -27.12
CA MET A 977 16.18 10.73 -28.16
C MET A 977 15.39 9.45 -28.40
N THR A 978 14.79 9.34 -29.60
CA THR A 978 13.99 8.19 -30.04
C THR A 978 14.80 7.18 -30.86
N GLN A 979 16.03 7.50 -31.27
CA GLN A 979 16.95 6.62 -32.00
C GLN A 979 18.41 6.86 -31.60
N ASN A 980 19.25 5.82 -31.75
CA ASN A 980 20.71 5.95 -31.66
C ASN A 980 21.23 6.83 -32.80
N GLY A 981 22.32 7.57 -32.56
CA GLY A 981 22.89 8.44 -33.58
C GLY A 981 24.13 9.17 -33.12
N VAL A 982 24.69 10.00 -34.00
CA VAL A 982 25.91 10.78 -33.74
C VAL A 982 25.57 12.23 -33.43
N VAL A 983 26.15 12.77 -32.36
CA VAL A 983 26.07 14.19 -31.98
C VAL A 983 27.45 14.84 -31.98
N ASN A 984 27.51 16.16 -32.09
CA ASN A 984 28.76 16.91 -31.95
C ASN A 984 28.92 17.37 -30.49
N VAL A 985 30.08 17.13 -29.87
CA VAL A 985 30.44 17.69 -28.58
C VAL A 985 31.56 18.71 -28.78
N ILE A 986 31.32 19.94 -28.37
CA ILE A 986 32.17 21.10 -28.64
C ILE A 986 32.69 21.65 -27.31
N SER A 987 34.01 21.68 -27.13
CA SER A 987 34.65 22.30 -25.98
C SER A 987 34.55 23.83 -26.07
N LEU A 988 34.03 24.50 -25.04
CA LEU A 988 33.96 25.97 -25.01
C LEU A 988 35.31 26.64 -24.73
N SER A 989 36.28 25.92 -24.15
CA SER A 989 37.62 26.44 -23.89
C SER A 989 38.54 26.37 -25.12
N THR A 990 38.33 25.38 -26.00
CA THR A 990 39.21 25.14 -27.16
C THR A 990 38.53 25.33 -28.52
N GLY A 991 37.20 25.37 -28.57
CA GLY A 991 36.41 25.43 -29.80
C GLY A 991 36.41 24.13 -30.63
N ARG A 992 37.12 23.08 -30.18
CA ARG A 992 37.20 21.80 -30.88
C ARG A 992 35.89 21.03 -30.76
N ALA A 993 35.40 20.52 -31.90
CA ALA A 993 34.23 19.66 -31.99
C ALA A 993 34.67 18.21 -32.28
N ALA A 994 34.08 17.26 -31.57
CA ALA A 994 34.22 15.83 -31.85
C ALA A 994 32.85 15.20 -32.05
N ARG A 995 32.77 14.15 -32.87
CA ARG A 995 31.56 13.36 -33.08
C ARG A 995 31.49 12.26 -32.03
N TRP A 996 30.34 12.15 -31.37
CA TRP A 996 30.12 11.18 -30.31
C TRP A 996 28.87 10.36 -30.59
N GLN A 997 28.96 9.06 -30.31
CA GLN A 997 27.82 8.17 -30.41
C GLN A 997 26.89 8.36 -29.23
N VAL A 998 25.60 8.31 -29.51
CA VAL A 998 24.54 8.28 -28.52
C VAL A 998 23.82 6.95 -28.65
N THR A 999 23.76 6.24 -27.54
CA THR A 999 23.10 4.93 -27.44
C THR A 999 21.99 5.03 -26.40
N ASN A 1000 20.77 4.66 -26.79
CA ASN A 1000 19.56 4.72 -25.96
C ASN A 1000 19.35 6.09 -25.27
N GLY A 1001 19.67 7.18 -25.97
CA GLY A 1001 19.55 8.53 -25.43
C GLY A 1001 20.57 8.89 -24.35
N THR A 1002 21.65 8.13 -24.23
CA THR A 1002 22.76 8.40 -23.31
C THR A 1002 24.07 8.57 -24.06
N LEU A 1003 24.90 9.48 -23.55
CA LEU A 1003 26.21 9.85 -24.07
C LEU A 1003 27.24 9.65 -22.96
N ASP A 1004 28.20 8.76 -23.19
CA ASP A 1004 29.37 8.63 -22.32
C ASP A 1004 30.30 9.83 -22.58
N ILE A 1005 30.67 10.54 -21.53
CA ILE A 1005 31.54 11.73 -21.54
C ILE A 1005 32.77 11.54 -20.64
N SER A 1006 33.02 10.31 -20.18
CA SER A 1006 34.13 9.99 -19.27
C SER A 1006 35.50 10.41 -19.81
N ALA A 1007 35.69 10.33 -21.13
CA ALA A 1007 36.93 10.74 -21.80
C ALA A 1007 37.07 12.26 -22.02
N LEU A 1008 36.07 13.08 -21.66
CA LEU A 1008 36.20 14.53 -21.67
C LEU A 1008 36.96 15.01 -20.43
N THR A 1009 37.83 15.99 -20.61
CA THR A 1009 38.45 16.69 -19.48
C THR A 1009 37.43 17.56 -18.73
N PRO A 1010 37.62 17.81 -17.42
CA PRO A 1010 36.80 18.78 -16.68
C PRO A 1010 36.72 20.12 -17.40
N GLY A 1011 35.50 20.61 -17.60
CA GLY A 1011 35.30 21.76 -18.47
C GLY A 1011 33.86 21.97 -18.90
N THR A 1012 33.64 23.01 -19.68
CA THR A 1012 32.31 23.35 -20.19
C THR A 1012 32.21 23.02 -21.67
N TYR A 1013 31.14 22.33 -22.04
CA TYR A 1013 30.90 21.82 -23.38
C TYR A 1013 29.53 22.20 -23.92
N ILE A 1014 29.39 22.20 -25.24
CA ILE A 1014 28.12 22.22 -25.96
C ILE A 1014 27.93 20.85 -26.59
N VAL A 1015 26.81 20.19 -26.34
CA VAL A 1015 26.34 19.11 -27.22
C VAL A 1015 25.42 19.72 -28.28
N GLU A 1016 25.75 19.49 -29.54
CA GLU A 1016 25.02 19.93 -30.71
C GLU A 1016 24.41 18.72 -31.43
N PHE A 1017 23.11 18.79 -31.69
CA PHE A 1017 22.32 17.81 -32.43
C PHE A 1017 21.37 18.55 -33.39
N TYR A 1018 20.64 17.86 -34.26
CA TYR A 1018 19.74 18.48 -35.24
C TYR A 1018 18.28 18.08 -34.99
N ASP A 1019 17.36 19.04 -35.08
CA ASP A 1019 15.92 18.74 -35.07
C ASP A 1019 15.46 18.08 -36.39
N GLU A 1020 14.21 17.64 -36.46
CA GLU A 1020 13.62 17.00 -37.64
C GLU A 1020 13.74 17.84 -38.93
N ALA A 1021 13.71 19.16 -38.78
CA ALA A 1021 13.89 20.14 -39.86
C ALA A 1021 15.36 20.37 -40.25
N GLY A 1022 16.31 19.71 -39.57
CA GLY A 1022 17.75 19.82 -39.82
C GLY A 1022 18.39 21.08 -39.24
N LYS A 1023 17.73 21.75 -38.28
CA LYS A 1023 18.28 22.93 -37.60
C LYS A 1023 19.11 22.49 -36.37
N PRO A 1024 20.31 23.05 -36.16
CA PRO A 1024 21.15 22.70 -35.02
C PRO A 1024 20.52 23.19 -33.71
N VAL A 1025 20.42 22.29 -32.74
CA VAL A 1025 20.06 22.51 -31.35
C VAL A 1025 21.31 22.30 -30.50
N ARG A 1026 21.62 23.28 -29.66
CA ARG A 1026 22.82 23.30 -28.81
C ARG A 1026 22.43 23.33 -27.35
N LYS A 1027 22.98 22.43 -26.54
CA LYS A 1027 22.77 22.39 -25.09
C LYS A 1027 24.11 22.38 -24.37
N LYS A 1028 24.23 23.22 -23.35
CA LYS A 1028 25.46 23.38 -22.57
C LYS A 1028 25.48 22.39 -21.41
N PHE A 1029 26.62 21.76 -21.16
CA PHE A 1029 26.86 20.99 -19.94
C PHE A 1029 28.25 21.24 -19.34
N VAL A 1030 28.38 20.97 -18.05
CA VAL A 1030 29.63 21.05 -17.29
C VAL A 1030 30.09 19.62 -16.97
N LYS A 1031 31.25 19.24 -17.49
CA LYS A 1031 32.00 18.05 -17.07
C LYS A 1031 32.76 18.41 -15.79
N LEU A 1032 32.46 17.72 -14.69
CA LEU A 1032 33.19 17.83 -13.44
C LEU A 1032 34.56 17.16 -13.51
#